data_AF-A0A1L0C5D8-F1
#
_entry.id   AF-A0A1L0C5D8-F1
#
_cell.length_a   1.000
_cell.length_b   1.000
_cell.length_c   1.000
_cell.angle_alpha   90.00
_cell.angle_beta   90.00
_cell.angle_gamma   90.00
#
_symmetry.space_group_name_H-M   'P 1'
#
loop_
_entity.id
_entity.type
_entity.pdbx_description
1 polymer ?
#
loop_
_entity_poly.entity_id
_entity_poly.type
_entity_poly.pdbx_seq_one_letter_code
_entity_poly.pdbx_strand_id
1 'polypeptide(L)'
;MAKRTLEEAVAQEVELKALENPSVQNGNSDSESDDDEDEDEEAENGDEQNGQDSSRPERPTKKQKKQLTAQDVQMAREAAELFKSNIFKLQIDELVSEVKIKESHVARVEKVLHRLHSCILQVQPLDNLTLEEAESHFNPKKVTIPFPDPKPTKVNYKFSYLPPEDVSLVGSFGLKTGIAQQNGLAIDISLTMPSSLFLPKDYLNYRALYKRSFYLAYLAESLIPLTKKNNLPVKIAYTYLNDDVLSPVLTLHSIKTDNEEDLHFDKTKFSINLIVSFPFGVFDTKKLLPDKNCIRVQSDSEVLPPTPYYNSSIVSLMTCDYYLKFLYANKKSAEAFKDACTLGRLWLQQRGFGSAISGGGFGHFEFAILLAALLNGGGTAGNKILLQGFSSYQLFKGAVKYLASMDLSSGYLSFSSELGESNSCKYNPDAGFNTPTIFDRSVKLNILWKMTKSSYQALRLHAINTYNLLNDVVYDRFDAILLQKTGIDSLKYDLVYDLTIPEDMYESFGALEKISFITFDNYVKHKVYAILKRALGERVTSLEVMNDQTSSNFPLTKRKPSSHHSNKYTVGVELNSDECDKLVTKGPNDADKEDAAKFRSFWGSKATLRRFKNGTIQHCVVWDNKENEPLVSQTVSFALNTHVHPLISQHISCNAALFNSRLPTPLVAAASSQGVAFTGTFTHLKTSFEDLCKVMYNLELPLGIKSLLAASPALRNTSMLQPVPFAVSNPDFWNDVILQFETSSRWPDEIKALEKTKAAFLIRISETLNRDSTYRTFLTKDTSIPFNEDITLLNILTPGGYGFRFRVLSERDEVLYLRAVANAGTQKALVQSIYLKFNQKYIGLVKHTRTINILLSSFPYYSPTVRLFKQWLDAHCLLRHFTDELVELIALKPFVDPAPYTVPNSVEKGFLQIVSFVANWNWKDEALILDLIKRAEATVDELENKLSDKLTIQAFQIIQSNFEKIRKSDPSGMKTQFFVASRDDPSGILWSNEVTLPIASRLTALARAAVQLMRQQDITKTTIDLFFTPAVNDFDFFIKTKASDKSMGISKPGEFKNLAVHGTSFPEDITSKYDLTTMLVDELNKKFGNIIIFSTRKCPAIFDKAESIVCGVFVPSALSKKKFRVSLGVDVKPTGEGDDVQLNKQDVFDQITLLGGDLIKSIKIRK
;
A
#
# COMPACT_ATOMS: atom_id res chain seq x y z
N MET A 1 -10.02 -22.09 36.43
CA MET A 1 -11.28 -21.45 35.97
C MET A 1 -11.37 -21.21 34.46
N ALA A 2 -10.32 -21.40 33.65
CA ALA A 2 -10.41 -21.32 32.17
C ALA A 2 -10.50 -22.68 31.45
N LYS A 3 -10.42 -23.80 32.20
CA LYS A 3 -10.56 -25.17 31.65
C LYS A 3 -12.00 -25.71 31.78
N ARG A 4 -12.73 -25.32 32.83
CA ARG A 4 -14.15 -25.66 33.04
C ARG A 4 -15.07 -25.05 31.98
N THR A 5 -14.75 -23.87 31.46
CA THR A 5 -15.51 -23.19 30.40
C THR A 5 -15.29 -23.78 29.00
N LEU A 6 -14.30 -24.66 28.80
CA LEU A 6 -14.06 -25.34 27.52
C LEU A 6 -14.73 -26.73 27.49
N GLU A 7 -14.81 -27.40 28.64
CA GLU A 7 -15.57 -28.65 28.78
C GLU A 7 -17.09 -28.40 28.76
N GLU A 8 -17.57 -27.27 29.29
CA GLU A 8 -18.99 -26.86 29.19
C GLU A 8 -19.41 -26.46 27.77
N ALA A 9 -18.51 -25.90 26.97
CA ALA A 9 -18.78 -25.55 25.57
C ALA A 9 -18.87 -26.78 24.66
N VAL A 10 -18.03 -27.79 24.91
CA VAL A 10 -18.06 -29.07 24.17
C VAL A 10 -19.25 -29.93 24.59
N ALA A 11 -19.69 -29.86 25.86
CA ALA A 11 -20.90 -30.55 26.32
C ALA A 11 -22.19 -29.96 25.73
N GLN A 12 -22.28 -28.63 25.59
CA GLN A 12 -23.43 -27.98 24.95
C GLN A 12 -23.53 -28.26 23.44
N GLU A 13 -22.40 -28.46 22.75
CA GLU A 13 -22.38 -28.81 21.33
C GLU A 13 -22.85 -30.26 21.05
N VAL A 14 -22.70 -31.15 22.04
CA VAL A 14 -23.19 -32.54 21.98
C VAL A 14 -24.68 -32.63 22.34
N GLU A 15 -25.18 -31.78 23.24
CA GLU A 15 -26.59 -31.75 23.64
C GLU A 15 -27.49 -31.08 22.58
N LEU A 16 -26.98 -30.09 21.84
CA LEU A 16 -27.68 -29.47 20.70
C LEU A 16 -27.78 -30.38 19.47
N LYS A 17 -26.84 -31.30 19.27
CA LYS A 17 -26.91 -32.32 18.20
C LYS A 17 -27.84 -33.49 18.52
N ALA A 18 -28.33 -33.60 19.76
CA ALA A 18 -29.25 -34.65 20.18
C ALA A 18 -30.74 -34.27 20.03
N LEU A 19 -31.05 -33.02 19.65
CA LEU A 19 -32.43 -32.50 19.54
C LEU A 19 -32.96 -32.38 18.10
N GLU A 20 -32.16 -32.74 17.09
CA GLU A 20 -32.59 -32.83 15.69
C GLU A 20 -32.54 -34.28 15.21
N ASN A 21 -33.55 -35.07 15.59
CA ASN A 21 -34.13 -36.17 14.77
C ASN A 21 -35.21 -36.92 15.57
N PRO A 22 -36.51 -36.78 15.25
CA PRO A 22 -37.48 -37.77 15.65
C PRO A 22 -37.39 -38.99 14.71
N SER A 23 -37.05 -40.12 15.31
CA SER A 23 -37.04 -41.45 14.71
C SER A 23 -38.36 -41.81 14.03
N VAL A 24 -38.31 -42.23 12.76
CA VAL A 24 -39.30 -43.14 12.16
C VAL A 24 -38.58 -44.45 11.86
N GLN A 25 -38.99 -45.51 12.56
CA GLN A 25 -38.63 -46.89 12.27
C GLN A 25 -39.28 -47.32 10.96
N ASN A 26 -38.54 -48.03 10.11
CA ASN A 26 -39.02 -49.24 9.45
C ASN A 26 -37.86 -50.01 8.81
N GLY A 27 -37.90 -51.32 8.96
CA GLY A 27 -36.90 -52.25 8.42
C GLY A 27 -37.27 -52.83 7.05
N ASN A 28 -36.26 -53.54 6.54
CA ASN A 28 -36.27 -54.62 5.56
C ASN A 28 -36.48 -54.37 4.04
N SER A 29 -35.44 -54.84 3.32
CA SER A 29 -35.39 -55.67 2.10
C SER A 29 -35.76 -55.13 0.70
N ASP A 30 -34.70 -55.14 -0.13
CA ASP A 30 -34.55 -55.72 -1.50
C ASP A 30 -35.13 -55.09 -2.79
N SER A 31 -34.25 -55.18 -3.81
CA SER A 31 -34.44 -55.30 -5.29
C SER A 31 -34.87 -54.05 -6.10
N GLU A 32 -34.01 -53.57 -7.04
CA GLU A 32 -34.09 -53.74 -8.52
C GLU A 32 -35.22 -52.90 -9.17
N SER A 33 -35.16 -52.27 -10.34
CA SER A 33 -34.17 -52.02 -11.38
C SER A 33 -34.75 -50.92 -12.31
N ASP A 34 -33.90 -50.41 -13.19
CA ASP A 34 -34.13 -49.89 -14.56
C ASP A 34 -34.65 -48.46 -14.85
N ASP A 35 -33.86 -47.88 -15.75
CA ASP A 35 -33.89 -46.61 -16.47
C ASP A 35 -34.86 -46.62 -17.67
N ASP A 36 -34.84 -45.48 -18.38
CA ASP A 36 -35.16 -45.20 -19.80
C ASP A 36 -36.31 -44.18 -19.95
N GLU A 37 -36.00 -42.92 -20.32
CA GLU A 37 -35.80 -42.40 -21.71
C GLU A 37 -37.16 -42.36 -22.46
N ASP A 38 -37.62 -41.32 -23.19
CA ASP A 38 -36.98 -40.13 -23.76
C ASP A 38 -38.04 -39.21 -24.42
N GLU A 39 -37.59 -37.97 -24.73
CA GLU A 39 -37.89 -37.14 -25.92
C GLU A 39 -39.34 -36.67 -26.20
N ASP A 40 -39.63 -35.36 -26.09
CA ASP A 40 -39.48 -34.27 -27.09
C ASP A 40 -40.62 -34.21 -28.14
N GLU A 41 -41.34 -33.07 -28.18
CA GLU A 41 -41.53 -32.24 -29.39
C GLU A 41 -42.55 -31.08 -29.17
N GLU A 42 -42.06 -29.89 -29.50
CA GLU A 42 -42.64 -28.73 -30.19
C GLU A 42 -44.09 -28.22 -29.92
N ALA A 43 -44.17 -26.90 -29.75
CA ALA A 43 -45.42 -26.13 -29.68
C ALA A 43 -45.43 -25.00 -30.73
N GLU A 44 -46.52 -24.91 -31.50
CA GLU A 44 -46.94 -23.70 -32.21
C GLU A 44 -48.34 -23.24 -31.76
N ASN A 45 -48.42 -21.94 -31.45
CA ASN A 45 -49.48 -20.95 -31.67
C ASN A 45 -50.97 -21.25 -31.38
N GLY A 46 -51.62 -20.32 -30.67
CA GLY A 46 -53.07 -20.13 -30.77
C GLY A 46 -53.69 -19.30 -29.65
N ASP A 47 -54.22 -18.14 -30.02
CA ASP A 47 -54.74 -17.05 -29.19
C ASP A 47 -56.16 -17.23 -28.60
N GLU A 48 -56.39 -16.44 -27.54
CA GLU A 48 -57.63 -15.73 -27.13
C GLU A 48 -58.90 -16.39 -26.53
N GLN A 49 -59.17 -15.92 -25.29
CA GLN A 49 -60.41 -15.35 -24.73
C GLN A 49 -61.58 -16.24 -24.18
N ASN A 50 -61.73 -16.10 -22.86
CA ASN A 50 -62.94 -15.91 -22.03
C ASN A 50 -64.12 -16.90 -22.07
N GLY A 51 -64.37 -17.48 -20.89
CA GLY A 51 -65.67 -18.02 -20.48
C GLY A 51 -65.62 -18.58 -19.06
N GLN A 52 -66.15 -17.84 -18.09
CA GLN A 52 -66.38 -18.30 -16.72
C GLN A 52 -67.47 -19.38 -16.71
N ASP A 53 -67.22 -20.52 -16.05
CA ASP A 53 -68.21 -21.06 -15.13
C ASP A 53 -67.61 -21.99 -14.07
N SER A 54 -68.36 -22.15 -13.00
CA SER A 54 -67.91 -22.45 -11.65
C SER A 54 -68.14 -23.91 -11.21
N SER A 55 -67.20 -24.42 -10.40
CA SER A 55 -67.39 -25.20 -9.16
C SER A 55 -66.82 -26.63 -9.05
N ARG A 56 -66.00 -26.77 -7.98
CA ARG A 56 -65.60 -27.94 -7.16
C ARG A 56 -64.29 -28.71 -7.48
N PRO A 57 -63.62 -29.22 -6.42
CA PRO A 57 -62.17 -29.06 -6.24
C PRO A 57 -61.40 -30.36 -6.48
N GLU A 58 -60.28 -30.27 -7.20
CA GLU A 58 -59.31 -31.35 -7.31
C GLU A 58 -57.98 -31.01 -6.63
N ARG A 59 -57.33 -32.10 -6.22
CA ARG A 59 -56.18 -32.26 -5.33
C ARG A 59 -54.97 -31.39 -5.70
N PRO A 60 -54.12 -31.02 -4.72
CA PRO A 60 -52.98 -30.13 -4.97
C PRO A 60 -51.93 -30.85 -5.81
N THR A 61 -51.77 -30.42 -7.05
CA THR A 61 -50.65 -30.79 -7.90
C THR A 61 -49.38 -30.05 -7.45
N LYS A 62 -48.29 -30.82 -7.37
CA LYS A 62 -46.86 -30.48 -7.26
C LYS A 62 -46.53 -29.03 -6.92
N LYS A 63 -45.95 -28.82 -5.71
CA LYS A 63 -45.23 -27.60 -5.30
C LYS A 63 -44.24 -27.19 -6.41
N GLN A 64 -44.61 -26.22 -7.22
CA GLN A 64 -43.64 -25.44 -7.99
C GLN A 64 -42.63 -24.85 -6.99
N LYS A 65 -41.34 -25.12 -7.19
CA LYS A 65 -40.27 -24.41 -6.47
C LYS A 65 -40.52 -22.92 -6.67
N LYS A 66 -40.91 -22.19 -5.61
CA LYS A 66 -41.01 -20.73 -5.61
C LYS A 66 -39.68 -20.18 -6.14
N GLN A 67 -39.70 -19.55 -7.31
CA GLN A 67 -38.59 -18.72 -7.76
C GLN A 67 -38.38 -17.63 -6.70
N LEU A 68 -37.15 -17.47 -6.23
CA LEU A 68 -36.76 -16.38 -5.35
C LEU A 68 -37.16 -15.05 -6.00
N THR A 69 -37.95 -14.24 -5.31
CA THR A 69 -38.36 -12.94 -5.83
C THR A 69 -37.19 -11.96 -5.74
N ALA A 70 -37.18 -10.92 -6.58
CA ALA A 70 -36.17 -9.85 -6.49
C ALA A 70 -36.16 -9.18 -5.09
N GLN A 71 -37.30 -9.17 -4.40
CA GLN A 71 -37.43 -8.66 -3.05
C GLN A 71 -36.75 -9.57 -2.03
N ASP A 72 -36.83 -10.90 -2.18
CA ASP A 72 -36.11 -11.86 -1.33
C ASP A 72 -34.59 -11.73 -1.48
N VAL A 73 -34.11 -11.52 -2.71
CA VAL A 73 -32.67 -11.29 -2.99
C VAL A 73 -32.20 -9.96 -2.39
N GLN A 74 -33.01 -8.90 -2.48
CA GLN A 74 -32.70 -7.62 -1.87
C GLN A 74 -32.65 -7.71 -0.34
N MET A 75 -33.64 -8.36 0.29
CA MET A 75 -33.66 -8.58 1.74
C MET A 75 -32.47 -9.42 2.22
N ALA A 76 -32.11 -10.48 1.49
CA ALA A 76 -30.95 -11.30 1.81
C ALA A 76 -29.64 -10.50 1.72
N ARG A 77 -29.52 -9.63 0.71
CA ARG A 77 -28.36 -8.75 0.56
C ARG A 77 -28.28 -7.70 1.67
N GLU A 78 -29.40 -7.06 2.00
CA GLU A 78 -29.47 -6.09 3.10
C GLU A 78 -29.14 -6.76 4.44
N ALA A 79 -29.63 -7.97 4.68
CA ALA A 79 -29.29 -8.74 5.87
C ALA A 79 -27.78 -9.05 5.96
N ALA A 80 -27.16 -9.44 4.85
CA ALA A 80 -25.71 -9.71 4.78
C ALA A 80 -24.85 -8.44 4.95
N GLU A 81 -25.33 -7.28 4.49
CA GLU A 81 -24.60 -6.01 4.57
C GLU A 81 -24.94 -5.17 5.82
N LEU A 82 -25.93 -5.59 6.63
CA LEU A 82 -26.53 -4.76 7.70
C LEU A 82 -25.52 -4.26 8.74
N PHE A 83 -24.70 -5.16 9.29
CA PHE A 83 -23.73 -4.81 10.34
C PHE A 83 -22.70 -3.79 9.85
N LYS A 84 -22.08 -4.07 8.70
CA LYS A 84 -21.08 -3.18 8.09
C LYS A 84 -21.70 -1.85 7.66
N SER A 85 -22.90 -1.90 7.07
CA SER A 85 -23.62 -0.71 6.62
C SER A 85 -23.94 0.23 7.78
N ASN A 86 -24.29 -0.29 8.97
CA ASN A 86 -24.60 0.55 10.13
C ASN A 86 -23.35 1.26 10.68
N ILE A 87 -22.24 0.55 10.84
CA ILE A 87 -20.97 1.15 11.31
C ILE A 87 -20.47 2.19 10.30
N PHE A 88 -20.40 1.82 9.01
CA PHE A 88 -19.99 2.75 7.97
C PHE A 88 -20.89 3.97 7.90
N LYS A 89 -22.20 3.81 8.08
CA LYS A 89 -23.13 4.95 8.09
C LYS A 89 -22.79 5.93 9.21
N LEU A 90 -22.57 5.46 10.44
CA LEU A 90 -22.20 6.33 11.57
C LEU A 90 -20.90 7.10 11.30
N GLN A 91 -19.89 6.41 10.76
CA GLN A 91 -18.61 7.04 10.40
C GLN A 91 -18.74 8.02 9.23
N ILE A 92 -19.59 7.72 8.24
CA ILE A 92 -19.91 8.64 7.14
C ILE A 92 -20.60 9.89 7.68
N ASP A 93 -21.60 9.74 8.55
CA ASP A 93 -22.35 10.85 9.12
C ASP A 93 -21.41 11.77 9.94
N GLU A 94 -20.52 11.18 10.74
CA GLU A 94 -19.45 11.89 11.46
C GLU A 94 -18.52 12.63 10.49
N LEU A 95 -17.92 11.92 9.52
CA LEU A 95 -16.99 12.49 8.54
C LEU A 95 -17.62 13.64 7.74
N VAL A 96 -18.85 13.46 7.25
CA VAL A 96 -19.59 14.48 6.49
C VAL A 96 -19.85 15.72 7.36
N SER A 97 -20.11 15.54 8.66
CA SER A 97 -20.28 16.66 9.58
C SER A 97 -18.98 17.45 9.78
N GLU A 98 -17.83 16.78 9.88
CA GLU A 98 -16.52 17.41 10.06
C GLU A 98 -16.04 18.17 8.82
N VAL A 99 -16.28 17.61 7.63
CA VAL A 99 -15.85 18.23 6.36
C VAL A 99 -16.86 19.25 5.82
N LYS A 100 -17.99 19.48 6.50
CA LYS A 100 -19.02 20.44 6.07
C LYS A 100 -18.46 21.86 6.04
N ILE A 101 -18.76 22.60 4.98
CA ILE A 101 -18.45 24.04 4.91
C ILE A 101 -19.31 24.79 5.94
N LYS A 102 -18.67 25.65 6.75
CA LYS A 102 -19.34 26.51 7.74
C LYS A 102 -20.35 27.43 7.06
N GLU A 103 -21.56 27.51 7.61
CA GLU A 103 -22.64 28.34 7.06
C GLU A 103 -22.31 29.84 7.06
N SER A 104 -21.55 30.31 8.05
CA SER A 104 -21.02 31.68 8.08
C SER A 104 -20.07 31.99 6.92
N HIS A 105 -19.28 31.01 6.47
CA HIS A 105 -18.41 31.16 5.31
C HIS A 105 -19.23 31.20 4.02
N VAL A 106 -20.27 30.35 3.89
CA VAL A 106 -21.19 30.35 2.75
C VAL A 106 -21.86 31.71 2.62
N ALA A 107 -22.48 32.23 3.68
CA ALA A 107 -23.15 33.52 3.67
C ALA A 107 -22.22 34.69 3.33
N ARG A 108 -20.96 34.66 3.82
CA ARG A 108 -19.95 35.68 3.49
C ARG A 108 -19.61 35.64 1.99
N VAL A 109 -19.42 34.45 1.44
CA VAL A 109 -19.09 34.26 0.03
C VAL A 109 -20.26 34.62 -0.88
N GLU A 110 -21.50 34.27 -0.52
CA GLU A 110 -22.68 34.67 -1.31
C GLU A 110 -22.77 36.20 -1.45
N LYS A 111 -22.49 36.96 -0.38
CA LYS A 111 -22.39 38.43 -0.45
C LYS A 111 -21.29 38.89 -1.42
N VAL A 112 -20.13 38.21 -1.41
CA VAL A 112 -19.02 38.49 -2.34
C VAL A 112 -19.44 38.20 -3.78
N LEU A 113 -20.12 37.07 -4.04
CA LEU A 113 -20.61 36.68 -5.35
C LEU A 113 -21.65 37.68 -5.89
N HIS A 114 -22.58 38.15 -5.06
CA HIS A 114 -23.53 39.20 -5.45
C HIS A 114 -22.84 40.52 -5.82
N ARG A 115 -21.86 40.94 -5.02
CA ARG A 115 -21.09 42.16 -5.30
C ARG A 115 -20.25 42.03 -6.57
N LEU A 116 -19.64 40.87 -6.78
CA LEU A 116 -18.87 40.55 -7.98
C LEU A 116 -19.76 40.52 -9.22
N HIS A 117 -20.95 39.92 -9.13
CA HIS A 117 -21.96 39.93 -10.18
C HIS A 117 -22.33 41.36 -10.61
N SER A 118 -22.59 42.25 -9.64
CA SER A 118 -22.82 43.67 -9.92
C SER A 118 -21.64 44.36 -10.60
N CYS A 119 -20.40 43.98 -10.28
CA CYS A 119 -19.21 44.51 -10.97
C CYS A 119 -19.13 44.02 -12.42
N ILE A 120 -19.43 42.74 -12.68
CA ILE A 120 -19.39 42.15 -14.02
C ILE A 120 -20.42 42.83 -14.94
N LEU A 121 -21.61 43.14 -14.45
CA LEU A 121 -22.64 43.83 -15.22
C LEU A 121 -22.33 45.31 -15.53
N GLN A 122 -21.38 45.93 -14.81
CA GLN A 122 -20.97 47.33 -15.03
C GLN A 122 -19.90 47.48 -16.13
N VAL A 123 -19.35 46.37 -16.64
CA VAL A 123 -18.33 46.38 -17.68
C VAL A 123 -18.94 46.86 -19.01
N GLN A 124 -18.29 47.85 -19.63
CA GLN A 124 -18.81 48.49 -20.84
C GLN A 124 -18.53 47.66 -22.10
N PRO A 125 -19.47 47.60 -23.08
CA PRO A 125 -19.26 46.92 -24.35
C PRO A 125 -18.15 47.60 -25.18
N LEU A 126 -17.49 46.81 -26.02
CA LEU A 126 -16.42 47.24 -26.92
C LEU A 126 -16.50 46.45 -28.22
N ASP A 127 -16.60 47.11 -29.36
CA ASP A 127 -16.93 46.43 -30.63
C ASP A 127 -15.86 46.55 -31.71
N ASN A 128 -15.66 45.45 -32.44
CA ASN A 128 -15.10 45.38 -33.79
C ASN A 128 -13.64 45.83 -33.95
N LEU A 129 -12.78 45.44 -33.01
CA LEU A 129 -11.34 45.69 -33.10
C LEU A 129 -10.65 44.68 -34.02
N THR A 130 -9.71 45.17 -34.82
CA THR A 130 -8.69 44.35 -35.50
C THR A 130 -7.71 43.75 -34.49
N LEU A 131 -6.86 42.80 -34.92
CA LEU A 131 -5.85 42.21 -34.03
C LEU A 131 -4.86 43.26 -33.49
N GLU A 132 -4.40 44.18 -34.34
CA GLU A 132 -3.45 45.23 -33.96
C GLU A 132 -4.06 46.23 -32.96
N GLU A 133 -5.32 46.61 -33.18
CA GLU A 133 -6.07 47.47 -32.25
C GLU A 133 -6.34 46.74 -30.92
N ALA A 134 -6.70 45.46 -30.96
CA ALA A 134 -6.94 44.65 -29.77
C ALA A 134 -5.67 44.48 -28.93
N GLU A 135 -4.50 44.28 -29.54
CA GLU A 135 -3.23 44.20 -28.81
C GLU A 135 -2.79 45.57 -28.27
N SER A 136 -3.03 46.64 -29.02
CA SER A 136 -2.66 48.01 -28.62
C SER A 136 -3.56 48.58 -27.51
N HIS A 137 -4.77 48.05 -27.35
CA HIS A 137 -5.70 48.47 -26.28
C HIS A 137 -5.13 48.22 -24.87
N PHE A 138 -4.41 47.13 -24.68
CA PHE A 138 -3.91 46.73 -23.36
C PHE A 138 -2.54 47.32 -23.06
N ASN A 139 -2.34 47.82 -21.83
CA ASN A 139 -1.01 48.13 -21.34
C ASN A 139 -0.32 46.83 -20.87
N PRO A 140 0.76 46.36 -21.52
CA PRO A 140 1.41 45.08 -21.19
C PRO A 140 2.00 45.05 -19.78
N LYS A 141 2.26 46.21 -19.16
CA LYS A 141 2.69 46.30 -17.75
C LYS A 141 1.57 46.04 -16.75
N LYS A 142 0.30 46.01 -17.20
CA LYS A 142 -0.89 45.77 -16.37
C LYS A 142 -1.59 44.46 -16.75
N VAL A 143 -1.96 44.30 -18.02
CA VAL A 143 -2.71 43.16 -18.54
C VAL A 143 -2.16 42.78 -19.91
N THR A 144 -2.03 41.48 -20.16
CA THR A 144 -1.63 40.89 -21.44
C THR A 144 -2.65 39.83 -21.82
N ILE A 145 -3.07 39.80 -23.09
CA ILE A 145 -4.04 38.82 -23.57
C ILE A 145 -3.43 37.42 -23.48
N PRO A 146 -4.07 36.45 -22.79
CA PRO A 146 -3.57 35.09 -22.66
C PRO A 146 -3.94 34.26 -23.90
N PHE A 147 -3.44 34.65 -25.07
CA PHE A 147 -3.66 33.86 -26.29
C PHE A 147 -3.01 32.47 -26.14
N PRO A 148 -3.71 31.37 -26.49
CA PRO A 148 -3.12 30.04 -26.54
C PRO A 148 -2.00 29.99 -27.59
N ASP A 149 -1.17 28.94 -27.54
CA ASP A 149 -0.21 28.65 -28.61
C ASP A 149 -0.91 27.85 -29.73
N PRO A 150 -0.76 28.23 -31.01
CA PRO A 150 0.04 29.36 -31.53
C PRO A 150 -0.63 30.73 -31.31
N LYS A 151 0.17 31.80 -31.18
CA LYS A 151 -0.34 33.18 -31.10
C LYS A 151 -0.99 33.59 -32.45
N PRO A 152 -2.12 34.32 -32.46
CA PRO A 152 -2.68 34.83 -33.71
C PRO A 152 -1.72 35.82 -34.38
N THR A 153 -1.58 35.74 -35.71
CA THR A 153 -0.69 36.63 -36.51
C THR A 153 -1.44 37.37 -37.61
N LYS A 154 -2.09 36.65 -38.54
CA LYS A 154 -2.92 37.21 -39.62
C LYS A 154 -4.32 36.61 -39.53
N VAL A 155 -5.25 37.38 -38.95
CA VAL A 155 -6.63 36.93 -38.71
C VAL A 155 -7.62 37.73 -39.55
N ASN A 156 -8.68 37.09 -40.03
CA ASN A 156 -9.73 37.70 -40.86
C ASN A 156 -11.03 37.99 -40.10
N TYR A 157 -11.00 37.89 -38.78
CA TYR A 157 -12.12 38.17 -37.88
C TYR A 157 -11.72 39.24 -36.86
N LYS A 158 -12.73 39.84 -36.24
CA LYS A 158 -12.58 40.94 -35.28
C LYS A 158 -12.77 40.46 -33.83
N PHE A 159 -12.31 41.28 -32.89
CA PHE A 159 -12.44 41.09 -31.45
C PHE A 159 -13.42 42.10 -30.87
N SER A 160 -14.33 41.62 -30.01
CA SER A 160 -15.33 42.43 -29.32
C SER A 160 -15.57 41.89 -27.92
N TYR A 161 -16.10 42.74 -27.05
CA TYR A 161 -16.66 42.40 -25.75
C TYR A 161 -18.09 42.92 -25.67
N LEU A 162 -19.02 42.04 -25.36
CA LEU A 162 -20.41 42.35 -25.01
C LEU A 162 -20.70 41.79 -23.62
N PRO A 163 -21.63 42.36 -22.84
CA PRO A 163 -22.03 41.78 -21.56
C PRO A 163 -22.43 40.29 -21.72
N PRO A 164 -22.09 39.41 -20.76
CA PRO A 164 -22.41 37.99 -20.86
C PRO A 164 -23.93 37.75 -20.95
N GLU A 165 -24.35 36.81 -21.80
CA GLU A 165 -25.76 36.41 -21.94
C GLU A 165 -26.30 35.76 -20.66
N ASP A 166 -25.44 35.00 -19.98
CA ASP A 166 -25.76 34.32 -18.72
C ASP A 166 -24.57 34.34 -17.76
N VAL A 167 -24.87 34.43 -16.46
CA VAL A 167 -23.88 34.33 -15.38
C VAL A 167 -24.36 33.27 -14.39
N SER A 168 -23.72 32.10 -14.44
CA SER A 168 -24.16 30.91 -13.74
C SER A 168 -23.11 30.39 -12.75
N LEU A 169 -23.54 29.99 -11.55
CA LEU A 169 -22.69 29.41 -10.52
C LEU A 169 -22.57 27.90 -10.73
N VAL A 170 -21.41 27.43 -11.16
CA VAL A 170 -21.17 26.02 -11.55
C VAL A 170 -20.31 25.26 -10.53
N GLY A 171 -20.14 23.96 -10.76
CA GLY A 171 -19.30 23.10 -9.94
C GLY A 171 -19.87 22.76 -8.56
N SER A 172 -18.99 22.33 -7.66
CA SER A 172 -19.39 21.75 -6.36
C SER A 172 -20.09 22.74 -5.42
N PHE A 173 -19.79 24.04 -5.54
CA PHE A 173 -20.44 25.05 -4.71
C PHE A 173 -21.90 25.27 -5.15
N GLY A 174 -22.16 25.38 -6.47
CA GLY A 174 -23.52 25.45 -7.03
C GLY A 174 -24.35 24.20 -6.71
N LEU A 175 -23.74 23.01 -6.72
CA LEU A 175 -24.38 21.76 -6.33
C LEU A 175 -24.48 21.57 -4.81
N LYS A 176 -23.94 22.47 -3.97
CA LYS A 176 -23.84 22.31 -2.50
C LYS A 176 -23.19 20.98 -2.08
N THR A 177 -22.23 20.50 -2.87
CA THR A 177 -21.40 19.29 -2.65
C THR A 177 -19.95 19.65 -2.29
N GLY A 178 -19.68 20.94 -2.04
CA GLY A 178 -18.38 21.43 -1.56
C GLY A 178 -18.06 20.96 -0.15
N ILE A 179 -16.76 20.71 0.10
CA ILE A 179 -16.22 20.36 1.42
C ILE A 179 -15.19 21.39 1.87
N ALA A 180 -15.00 21.51 3.19
CA ALA A 180 -13.93 22.32 3.77
C ALA A 180 -12.58 21.63 3.50
N GLN A 181 -11.62 22.37 2.94
CA GLN A 181 -10.28 21.86 2.60
C GLN A 181 -9.19 22.75 3.20
N GLN A 182 -8.07 22.15 3.60
CA GLN A 182 -6.92 22.87 4.18
C GLN A 182 -6.33 23.89 3.21
N ASN A 183 -6.27 23.53 1.93
CA ASN A 183 -5.71 24.34 0.83
C ASN A 183 -6.75 25.28 0.18
N GLY A 184 -7.97 25.34 0.72
CA GLY A 184 -9.07 26.10 0.12
C GLY A 184 -9.81 25.36 -0.98
N LEU A 185 -10.95 25.91 -1.40
CA LEU A 185 -11.78 25.39 -2.49
C LEU A 185 -11.95 26.50 -3.55
N ALA A 186 -11.93 26.14 -4.82
CA ALA A 186 -12.26 27.05 -5.90
C ALA A 186 -13.77 27.02 -6.20
N ILE A 187 -14.36 28.21 -6.32
CA ILE A 187 -15.77 28.40 -6.70
C ILE A 187 -15.79 28.86 -8.15
N ASP A 188 -16.44 28.09 -9.00
CA ASP A 188 -16.44 28.32 -10.43
C ASP A 188 -17.72 29.07 -10.87
N ILE A 189 -17.53 30.17 -11.59
CA ILE A 189 -18.61 30.98 -12.18
C ILE A 189 -18.45 30.93 -13.70
N SER A 190 -19.48 30.46 -14.40
CA SER A 190 -19.61 30.46 -15.86
C SER A 190 -20.12 31.83 -16.34
N LEU A 191 -19.42 32.43 -17.29
CA LEU A 191 -19.78 33.68 -17.96
C LEU A 191 -19.96 33.39 -19.45
N THR A 192 -21.22 33.23 -19.87
CA THR A 192 -21.55 32.80 -21.23
C THR A 192 -21.43 33.98 -22.19
N MET A 193 -20.47 33.90 -23.11
CA MET A 193 -20.27 34.92 -24.15
C MET A 193 -21.50 34.99 -25.07
N PRO A 194 -21.93 36.16 -25.54
CA PRO A 194 -23.06 36.25 -26.46
C PRO A 194 -22.86 35.49 -27.78
N SER A 195 -23.91 34.83 -28.24
CA SER A 195 -23.95 34.05 -29.49
C SER A 195 -23.63 34.89 -30.73
N SER A 196 -23.97 36.19 -30.70
CA SER A 196 -23.66 37.17 -31.76
C SER A 196 -22.15 37.40 -31.97
N LEU A 197 -21.29 37.04 -31.00
CA LEU A 197 -19.84 37.18 -31.11
C LEU A 197 -19.20 36.07 -31.97
N PHE A 198 -19.94 35.02 -32.32
CA PHE A 198 -19.40 33.84 -32.99
C PHE A 198 -19.91 33.66 -34.41
N LEU A 199 -19.02 33.20 -35.28
CA LEU A 199 -19.36 32.71 -36.61
C LEU A 199 -19.42 31.18 -36.60
N PRO A 200 -20.23 30.54 -37.46
CA PRO A 200 -20.39 29.07 -37.47
C PRO A 200 -19.10 28.26 -37.69
N LYS A 201 -18.04 28.88 -38.21
CA LYS A 201 -16.72 28.24 -38.45
C LYS A 201 -15.66 28.59 -37.39
N ASP A 202 -16.00 29.33 -36.34
CA ASP A 202 -15.03 29.76 -35.32
C ASP A 202 -14.54 28.61 -34.41
N TYR A 203 -15.16 27.43 -34.47
CA TYR A 203 -14.61 26.23 -33.84
C TYR A 203 -13.28 25.77 -34.47
N LEU A 204 -12.95 26.19 -35.69
CA LEU A 204 -11.72 25.83 -36.38
C LEU A 204 -10.53 26.72 -35.96
N ASN A 205 -9.33 26.13 -35.93
CA ASN A 205 -8.05 26.85 -35.87
C ASN A 205 -7.99 27.91 -34.75
N TYR A 206 -8.41 27.56 -33.53
CA TYR A 206 -8.34 28.39 -32.32
C TYR A 206 -9.16 29.70 -32.37
N ARG A 207 -9.95 29.97 -33.41
CA ARG A 207 -10.66 31.26 -33.61
C ARG A 207 -11.55 31.64 -32.43
N ALA A 208 -12.40 30.71 -31.96
CA ALA A 208 -13.24 30.91 -30.79
C ALA A 208 -12.42 31.11 -29.51
N LEU A 209 -11.31 30.37 -29.36
CA LEU A 209 -10.41 30.50 -28.19
C LEU A 209 -9.68 31.85 -28.18
N TYR A 210 -9.28 32.39 -29.33
CA TYR A 210 -8.68 33.73 -29.40
C TYR A 210 -9.69 34.82 -29.01
N LYS A 211 -10.93 34.74 -29.52
CA LYS A 211 -12.02 35.64 -29.11
C LYS A 211 -12.26 35.57 -27.60
N ARG A 212 -12.27 34.35 -27.05
CA ARG A 212 -12.40 34.09 -25.61
C ARG A 212 -11.25 34.68 -24.80
N SER A 213 -9.99 34.50 -25.23
CA SER A 213 -8.82 35.06 -24.54
C SER A 213 -8.86 36.59 -24.50
N PHE A 214 -9.27 37.25 -25.60
CA PHE A 214 -9.49 38.69 -25.62
C PHE A 214 -10.59 39.12 -24.65
N TYR A 215 -11.74 38.44 -24.69
CA TYR A 215 -12.86 38.69 -23.80
C TYR A 215 -12.45 38.59 -22.32
N LEU A 216 -11.67 37.57 -21.97
CA LEU A 216 -11.13 37.35 -20.62
C LEU A 216 -10.17 38.47 -20.19
N ALA A 217 -9.32 38.95 -21.09
CA ALA A 217 -8.36 40.03 -20.81
C ALA A 217 -9.06 41.38 -20.58
N TYR A 218 -10.04 41.70 -21.44
CA TYR A 218 -10.84 42.92 -21.28
C TYR A 218 -11.66 42.91 -20.00
N LEU A 219 -12.24 41.75 -19.65
CA LEU A 219 -12.92 41.55 -18.37
C LEU A 219 -11.97 41.79 -17.18
N ALA A 220 -10.75 41.26 -17.23
CA ALA A 220 -9.75 41.47 -16.17
C ALA A 220 -9.36 42.94 -16.01
N GLU A 221 -9.05 43.63 -17.11
CA GLU A 221 -8.68 45.05 -17.08
C GLU A 221 -9.78 45.91 -16.48
N SER A 222 -11.04 45.64 -16.86
CA SER A 222 -12.21 46.36 -16.38
C SER A 222 -12.55 46.05 -14.91
N LEU A 223 -12.34 44.81 -14.45
CA LEU A 223 -12.62 44.42 -13.06
C LEU A 223 -11.64 45.00 -12.03
N ILE A 224 -10.38 45.28 -12.41
CA ILE A 224 -9.39 45.85 -11.48
C ILE A 224 -9.86 47.17 -10.83
N PRO A 225 -10.32 48.19 -11.57
CA PRO A 225 -10.85 49.42 -10.97
C PRO A 225 -12.24 49.24 -10.35
N LEU A 226 -13.12 48.40 -10.94
CA LEU A 226 -14.50 48.21 -10.46
C LEU A 226 -14.54 47.52 -9.10
N THR A 227 -13.70 46.52 -8.87
CA THR A 227 -13.64 45.83 -7.57
C THR A 227 -13.15 46.75 -6.46
N LYS A 228 -12.17 47.62 -6.74
CA LYS A 228 -11.72 48.67 -5.81
C LYS A 228 -12.81 49.69 -5.51
N LYS A 229 -13.53 50.17 -6.53
CA LYS A 229 -14.61 51.14 -6.38
C LYS A 229 -15.77 50.59 -5.54
N ASN A 230 -16.03 49.29 -5.63
CA ASN A 230 -17.14 48.63 -4.94
C ASN A 230 -16.71 47.96 -3.61
N ASN A 231 -15.57 48.38 -3.01
CA ASN A 231 -15.06 47.86 -1.73
C ASN A 231 -14.90 46.33 -1.72
N LEU A 232 -14.38 45.75 -2.80
CA LEU A 232 -14.08 44.32 -2.92
C LEU A 232 -12.57 44.14 -3.14
N PRO A 233 -11.75 43.99 -2.07
CA PRO A 233 -10.31 43.90 -2.20
C PRO A 233 -9.89 42.50 -2.67
N VAL A 234 -9.65 42.36 -3.98
CA VAL A 234 -9.24 41.09 -4.60
C VAL A 234 -7.96 41.22 -5.43
N LYS A 235 -7.14 40.18 -5.39
CA LYS A 235 -6.02 39.96 -6.30
C LYS A 235 -6.50 39.09 -7.45
N ILE A 236 -6.35 39.59 -8.67
CA ILE A 236 -6.75 38.90 -9.90
C ILE A 236 -5.49 38.32 -10.56
N ALA A 237 -5.56 37.05 -10.95
CA ALA A 237 -4.51 36.37 -11.71
C ALA A 237 -5.13 35.46 -12.78
N TYR A 238 -4.33 35.04 -13.76
CA TYR A 238 -4.72 33.98 -14.68
C TYR A 238 -4.39 32.61 -14.09
N THR A 239 -5.21 31.62 -14.41
CA THR A 239 -4.91 30.20 -14.24
C THR A 239 -5.48 29.38 -15.39
N TYR A 240 -5.09 28.11 -15.50
CA TYR A 240 -5.70 27.17 -16.44
C TYR A 240 -6.74 26.30 -15.73
N LEU A 241 -7.97 26.29 -16.25
CA LEU A 241 -9.04 25.45 -15.69
C LEU A 241 -8.67 23.97 -15.85
N ASN A 242 -8.52 23.25 -14.74
CA ASN A 242 -8.12 21.83 -14.75
C ASN A 242 -6.80 21.55 -15.51
N ASP A 243 -5.87 22.51 -15.53
CA ASP A 243 -4.63 22.48 -16.30
C ASP A 243 -4.81 22.38 -17.83
N ASP A 244 -6.01 22.67 -18.35
CA ASP A 244 -6.22 22.81 -19.78
C ASP A 244 -5.66 24.16 -20.26
N VAL A 245 -4.52 24.10 -20.96
CA VAL A 245 -3.83 25.27 -21.53
C VAL A 245 -4.68 26.05 -22.54
N LEU A 246 -5.73 25.42 -23.10
CA LEU A 246 -6.68 26.05 -24.01
C LEU A 246 -7.78 26.83 -23.28
N SER A 247 -7.89 26.65 -21.96
CA SER A 247 -8.94 27.20 -21.11
C SER A 247 -8.36 28.10 -20.00
N PRO A 248 -7.70 29.24 -20.32
CA PRO A 248 -7.34 30.22 -19.31
C PRO A 248 -8.59 30.80 -18.66
N VAL A 249 -8.54 31.05 -17.35
CA VAL A 249 -9.61 31.63 -16.52
C VAL A 249 -9.03 32.68 -15.57
N LEU A 250 -9.88 33.53 -15.00
CA LEU A 250 -9.45 34.49 -13.97
C LEU A 250 -9.70 33.90 -12.59
N THR A 251 -8.68 33.90 -11.74
CA THR A 251 -8.81 33.53 -10.33
C THR A 251 -8.69 34.76 -9.45
N LEU A 252 -9.67 34.93 -8.56
CA LEU A 252 -9.75 36.00 -7.58
C LEU A 252 -9.41 35.45 -6.19
N HIS A 253 -8.39 36.04 -5.57
CA HIS A 253 -8.04 35.80 -4.18
C HIS A 253 -8.37 37.02 -3.34
N SER A 254 -8.93 36.81 -2.14
CA SER A 254 -9.15 37.90 -1.20
C SER A 254 -7.82 38.54 -0.79
N ILE A 255 -7.80 39.87 -0.70
CA ILE A 255 -6.72 40.61 -0.04
C ILE A 255 -7.23 40.95 1.38
N LYS A 256 -6.38 40.73 2.39
CA LYS A 256 -6.67 41.13 3.76
C LYS A 256 -6.51 42.65 3.87
N THR A 257 -7.53 43.33 4.38
CA THR A 257 -7.52 44.78 4.62
C THR A 257 -8.07 45.07 6.02
N ASP A 258 -7.68 46.21 6.59
CA ASP A 258 -8.13 46.68 7.90
C ASP A 258 -9.34 47.64 7.80
N ASN A 259 -9.82 47.91 6.58
CA ASN A 259 -10.98 48.76 6.33
C ASN A 259 -12.29 47.99 6.57
N GLU A 260 -13.18 48.52 7.42
CA GLU A 260 -14.44 47.87 7.78
C GLU A 260 -15.46 47.81 6.62
N GLU A 261 -15.37 48.72 5.65
CA GLU A 261 -16.26 48.74 4.47
C GLU A 261 -15.90 47.65 3.44
N ASP A 262 -14.69 47.10 3.52
CA ASP A 262 -14.17 46.13 2.58
C ASP A 262 -14.73 44.72 2.82
N LEU A 263 -15.28 44.14 1.75
CA LEU A 263 -15.82 42.78 1.79
C LEU A 263 -14.73 41.74 1.47
N HIS A 264 -13.78 41.55 2.38
CA HIS A 264 -12.76 40.50 2.25
C HIS A 264 -13.26 39.12 2.74
N PHE A 265 -12.72 38.03 2.20
CA PHE A 265 -13.10 36.64 2.50
C PHE A 265 -11.89 35.71 2.76
N ASP A 266 -10.72 36.26 3.04
CA ASP A 266 -9.46 35.54 3.31
C ASP A 266 -9.60 34.37 4.33
N LYS A 267 -10.32 34.60 5.44
CA LYS A 267 -10.56 33.57 6.49
C LYS A 267 -11.29 32.31 5.96
N THR A 268 -12.02 32.43 4.86
CA THR A 268 -12.74 31.30 4.27
C THR A 268 -11.85 30.37 3.45
N LYS A 269 -10.66 30.84 3.05
CA LYS A 269 -9.72 30.18 2.13
C LYS A 269 -10.31 29.86 0.74
N PHE A 270 -11.48 30.40 0.38
CA PHE A 270 -12.00 30.22 -0.97
C PHE A 270 -11.21 31.04 -1.99
N SER A 271 -11.21 30.55 -3.23
CA SER A 271 -10.86 31.32 -4.42
C SER A 271 -12.05 31.29 -5.38
N ILE A 272 -12.18 32.31 -6.23
CA ILE A 272 -13.27 32.39 -7.21
C ILE A 272 -12.67 32.35 -8.61
N ASN A 273 -13.09 31.40 -9.42
CA ASN A 273 -12.70 31.27 -10.82
C ASN A 273 -13.82 31.82 -11.72
N LEU A 274 -13.47 32.74 -12.61
CA LEU A 274 -14.35 33.22 -13.67
C LEU A 274 -14.02 32.48 -14.98
N ILE A 275 -14.90 31.58 -15.37
CA ILE A 275 -14.81 30.76 -16.58
C ILE A 275 -15.61 31.45 -17.67
N VAL A 276 -14.94 31.99 -18.67
CA VAL A 276 -15.63 32.47 -19.88
C VAL A 276 -16.02 31.25 -20.71
N SER A 277 -17.32 31.06 -20.95
CA SER A 277 -17.92 29.91 -21.61
C SER A 277 -18.58 30.29 -22.94
N PHE A 278 -18.90 29.30 -23.75
CA PHE A 278 -19.58 29.47 -25.03
C PHE A 278 -21.07 29.14 -24.89
N PRO A 279 -21.97 29.77 -25.68
CA PRO A 279 -23.37 29.38 -25.69
C PRO A 279 -23.55 27.92 -26.09
N PHE A 280 -24.48 27.24 -25.41
CA PHE A 280 -24.83 25.87 -25.74
C PHE A 280 -25.36 25.78 -27.18
N GLY A 281 -24.80 24.87 -27.98
CA GLY A 281 -25.20 24.64 -29.36
C GLY A 281 -24.71 25.68 -30.39
N VAL A 282 -23.83 26.63 -30.01
CA VAL A 282 -23.27 27.63 -30.97
C VAL A 282 -22.48 26.99 -32.12
N PHE A 283 -21.88 25.82 -31.88
CA PHE A 283 -21.19 25.02 -32.89
C PHE A 283 -21.84 23.64 -33.02
N ASP A 284 -21.83 23.09 -34.24
CA ASP A 284 -22.33 21.74 -34.51
C ASP A 284 -21.41 20.68 -33.87
N THR A 285 -21.90 20.01 -32.84
CA THR A 285 -21.15 19.01 -32.06
C THR A 285 -20.75 17.79 -32.89
N LYS A 286 -21.43 17.51 -34.01
CA LYS A 286 -21.01 16.43 -34.94
C LYS A 286 -19.66 16.70 -35.59
N LYS A 287 -19.30 17.98 -35.76
CA LYS A 287 -17.99 18.40 -36.31
C LYS A 287 -16.88 18.41 -35.26
N LEU A 288 -17.26 18.36 -33.98
CA LEU A 288 -16.38 18.36 -32.81
C LEU A 288 -16.28 16.97 -32.17
N LEU A 289 -16.67 15.90 -32.88
CA LEU A 289 -16.45 14.55 -32.40
C LEU A 289 -14.94 14.25 -32.24
N PRO A 290 -14.55 13.34 -31.33
CA PRO A 290 -13.14 13.02 -31.09
C PRO A 290 -12.36 12.53 -32.31
N ASP A 291 -13.03 11.97 -33.32
CA ASP A 291 -12.45 11.46 -34.57
C ASP A 291 -12.24 12.56 -35.63
N LYS A 292 -12.69 13.79 -35.39
CA LYS A 292 -12.56 14.91 -36.33
C LYS A 292 -11.31 15.74 -36.06
N ASN A 293 -10.70 16.23 -37.12
CA ASN A 293 -9.69 17.28 -37.05
C ASN A 293 -10.38 18.65 -37.07
N CYS A 294 -9.99 19.55 -36.15
CA CYS A 294 -10.41 20.95 -36.12
C CYS A 294 -9.24 21.95 -36.21
N ILE A 295 -8.00 21.45 -36.30
CA ILE A 295 -6.79 22.26 -36.45
C ILE A 295 -6.13 21.89 -37.77
N ARG A 296 -6.26 22.77 -38.77
CA ARG A 296 -5.68 22.60 -40.10
C ARG A 296 -4.25 23.12 -40.10
N VAL A 297 -3.29 22.22 -40.34
CA VAL A 297 -1.87 22.51 -40.46
C VAL A 297 -1.43 22.24 -41.90
N GLN A 298 -0.44 23.00 -42.39
CA GLN A 298 0.22 22.67 -43.66
C GLN A 298 1.15 21.48 -43.41
N SER A 299 0.82 20.33 -43.99
CA SER A 299 1.62 19.09 -43.92
C SER A 299 1.60 18.38 -45.27
N ASP A 300 2.66 17.62 -45.56
CA ASP A 300 2.77 16.82 -46.80
C ASP A 300 1.80 15.62 -46.84
N SER A 301 1.20 15.25 -45.69
CA SER A 301 0.19 14.20 -45.60
C SER A 301 -1.20 14.69 -46.02
N GLU A 302 -1.88 13.94 -46.90
CA GLU A 302 -3.25 14.25 -47.36
C GLU A 302 -4.31 14.15 -46.26
N VAL A 303 -4.06 13.38 -45.19
CA VAL A 303 -4.98 13.16 -44.07
C VAL A 303 -4.37 13.69 -42.77
N LEU A 304 -5.03 14.68 -42.15
CA LEU A 304 -4.64 15.23 -40.85
C LEU A 304 -5.16 14.37 -39.69
N PRO A 305 -4.39 14.23 -38.59
CA PRO A 305 -4.81 13.45 -37.43
C PRO A 305 -5.99 14.12 -36.69
N PRO A 306 -6.84 13.34 -35.99
CA PRO A 306 -7.92 13.88 -35.18
C PRO A 306 -7.38 14.75 -34.02
N THR A 307 -8.20 15.67 -33.52
CA THR A 307 -7.84 16.64 -32.47
C THR A 307 -8.73 16.51 -31.23
N PRO A 308 -8.77 15.34 -30.56
CA PRO A 308 -9.76 15.04 -29.52
C PRO A 308 -9.67 15.96 -28.30
N TYR A 309 -8.46 16.35 -27.87
CA TYR A 309 -8.27 17.28 -26.75
C TYR A 309 -8.84 18.67 -27.05
N TYR A 310 -8.49 19.23 -28.22
CA TYR A 310 -8.99 20.54 -28.66
C TYR A 310 -10.52 20.52 -28.81
N ASN A 311 -11.06 19.50 -29.48
CA ASN A 311 -12.49 19.39 -29.70
C ASN A 311 -13.25 19.27 -28.36
N SER A 312 -12.76 18.44 -27.46
CA SER A 312 -13.36 18.23 -26.13
C SER A 312 -13.26 19.46 -25.24
N SER A 313 -12.18 20.24 -25.34
CA SER A 313 -12.04 21.54 -24.65
C SER A 313 -13.12 22.53 -25.11
N ILE A 314 -13.34 22.68 -26.42
CA ILE A 314 -14.40 23.54 -26.96
C ILE A 314 -15.78 23.09 -26.48
N VAL A 315 -16.09 21.79 -26.61
CA VAL A 315 -17.40 21.26 -26.21
C VAL A 315 -17.63 21.37 -24.70
N SER A 316 -16.58 21.17 -23.89
CA SER A 316 -16.66 21.36 -22.43
C SER A 316 -17.01 22.81 -22.07
N LEU A 317 -16.45 23.79 -22.79
CA LEU A 317 -16.77 25.22 -22.60
C LEU A 317 -18.18 25.59 -23.08
N MET A 318 -18.81 24.80 -23.96
CA MET A 318 -20.21 25.00 -24.38
C MET A 318 -21.24 24.42 -23.41
N THR A 319 -20.83 23.59 -22.45
CA THR A 319 -21.73 22.67 -21.72
C THR A 319 -21.70 22.83 -20.20
N CYS A 320 -20.98 23.83 -19.67
CA CYS A 320 -20.86 24.08 -18.23
C CYS A 320 -22.23 24.15 -17.52
N ASP A 321 -23.12 25.02 -18.00
CA ASP A 321 -24.43 25.25 -17.38
C ASP A 321 -25.41 24.11 -17.67
N TYR A 322 -25.23 23.44 -18.81
CA TYR A 322 -26.03 22.30 -19.22
C TYR A 322 -25.80 21.08 -18.30
N TYR A 323 -24.55 20.73 -18.00
CA TYR A 323 -24.24 19.65 -17.05
C TYR A 323 -24.62 19.99 -15.61
N LEU A 324 -24.58 21.26 -15.20
CA LEU A 324 -25.07 21.68 -13.90
C LEU A 324 -26.55 21.33 -13.73
N LYS A 325 -27.39 21.64 -14.74
CA LYS A 325 -28.83 21.31 -14.72
C LYS A 325 -29.06 19.80 -14.63
N PHE A 326 -28.31 19.02 -15.41
CA PHE A 326 -28.37 17.56 -15.38
C PHE A 326 -28.02 16.99 -13.98
N LEU A 327 -26.91 17.45 -13.38
CA LEU A 327 -26.48 17.02 -12.06
C LEU A 327 -27.46 17.48 -10.96
N TYR A 328 -28.03 18.68 -11.07
CA TYR A 328 -29.02 19.17 -10.13
C TYR A 328 -30.31 18.34 -10.14
N ALA A 329 -30.78 17.94 -11.34
CA ALA A 329 -31.95 17.07 -11.47
C ALA A 329 -31.71 15.70 -10.80
N ASN A 330 -30.55 15.08 -11.05
CA ASN A 330 -30.19 13.81 -10.43
C ASN A 330 -30.02 13.93 -8.91
N LYS A 331 -29.39 15.01 -8.43
CA LYS A 331 -29.31 15.33 -7.00
C LYS A 331 -30.68 15.45 -6.34
N LYS A 332 -31.68 16.00 -7.04
CA LYS A 332 -33.05 16.09 -6.51
C LYS A 332 -33.77 14.74 -6.51
N SER A 333 -33.42 13.85 -7.43
CA SER A 333 -34.01 12.50 -7.52
C SER A 333 -33.48 11.51 -6.49
N ALA A 334 -32.24 11.70 -5.99
CA ALA A 334 -31.60 10.81 -5.04
C ALA A 334 -31.04 11.60 -3.84
N GLU A 335 -31.65 11.42 -2.66
CA GLU A 335 -31.32 12.20 -1.45
C GLU A 335 -29.84 12.06 -1.04
N ALA A 336 -29.32 10.84 -1.06
CA ALA A 336 -27.94 10.54 -0.67
C ALA A 336 -26.87 10.90 -1.72
N PHE A 337 -27.27 11.45 -2.88
CA PHE A 337 -26.36 11.79 -3.98
C PHE A 337 -25.27 12.78 -3.54
N LYS A 338 -25.65 13.78 -2.73
CA LYS A 338 -24.73 14.81 -2.22
C LYS A 338 -23.60 14.17 -1.42
N ASP A 339 -23.96 13.32 -0.45
CA ASP A 339 -23.00 12.73 0.47
C ASP A 339 -22.15 11.67 -0.24
N ALA A 340 -22.72 10.91 -1.19
CA ALA A 340 -21.95 10.03 -2.06
C ALA A 340 -20.88 10.78 -2.89
N CYS A 341 -21.21 11.97 -3.40
CA CYS A 341 -20.24 12.82 -4.11
C CYS A 341 -19.15 13.37 -3.18
N THR A 342 -19.47 13.63 -1.91
CA THR A 342 -18.50 14.00 -0.87
C THR A 342 -17.52 12.86 -0.60
N LEU A 343 -18.02 11.64 -0.43
CA LEU A 343 -17.20 10.44 -0.25
C LEU A 343 -16.28 10.19 -1.45
N GLY A 344 -16.83 10.26 -2.67
CA GLY A 344 -16.04 10.13 -3.89
C GLY A 344 -14.93 11.18 -4.00
N ARG A 345 -15.22 12.43 -3.61
CA ARG A 345 -14.23 13.50 -3.60
C ARG A 345 -13.09 13.23 -2.63
N LEU A 346 -13.40 12.83 -1.40
CA LEU A 346 -12.39 12.46 -0.39
C LEU A 346 -11.57 11.27 -0.87
N TRP A 347 -12.24 10.21 -1.35
CA TRP A 347 -11.59 9.01 -1.87
C TRP A 347 -10.56 9.31 -2.97
N LEU A 348 -10.90 10.18 -3.93
CA LEU A 348 -9.99 10.63 -4.99
C LEU A 348 -8.84 11.47 -4.42
N GLN A 349 -9.14 12.41 -3.53
CA GLN A 349 -8.14 13.30 -2.93
C GLN A 349 -7.09 12.52 -2.13
N GLN A 350 -7.48 11.49 -1.37
CA GLN A 350 -6.52 10.65 -0.63
C GLN A 350 -5.58 9.83 -1.52
N ARG A 351 -5.95 9.65 -2.79
CA ARG A 351 -5.20 8.92 -3.83
C ARG A 351 -4.46 9.83 -4.80
N GLY A 352 -4.50 11.15 -4.58
CA GLY A 352 -3.85 12.14 -5.45
C GLY A 352 -4.61 12.44 -6.75
N PHE A 353 -5.86 11.97 -6.89
CA PHE A 353 -6.67 12.22 -8.08
C PHE A 353 -7.48 13.52 -7.99
N GLY A 354 -7.67 14.16 -9.14
CA GLY A 354 -8.51 15.34 -9.32
C GLY A 354 -8.91 15.56 -10.77
N SER A 355 -9.75 16.57 -11.01
CA SER A 355 -10.25 16.87 -12.36
C SER A 355 -9.18 17.49 -13.27
N ALA A 356 -8.03 17.91 -12.72
CA ALA A 356 -6.92 18.46 -13.47
C ALA A 356 -6.18 17.39 -14.28
N ILE A 357 -5.64 17.74 -15.46
CA ILE A 357 -4.88 16.82 -16.32
C ILE A 357 -3.62 16.30 -15.57
N SER A 358 -2.93 17.16 -14.82
CA SER A 358 -1.81 16.74 -13.97
C SER A 358 -2.24 15.81 -12.83
N GLY A 359 -3.45 16.01 -12.29
CA GLY A 359 -4.08 15.20 -11.25
C GLY A 359 -4.82 13.95 -11.75
N GLY A 360 -4.51 13.47 -12.95
CA GLY A 360 -5.06 12.23 -13.51
C GLY A 360 -6.37 12.36 -14.30
N GLY A 361 -7.02 13.53 -14.29
CA GLY A 361 -8.17 13.86 -15.14
C GLY A 361 -9.51 13.29 -14.68
N PHE A 362 -9.61 12.79 -13.44
CA PHE A 362 -10.83 12.25 -12.84
C PHE A 362 -11.00 12.79 -11.42
N GLY A 363 -11.92 13.73 -11.24
CA GLY A 363 -12.19 14.38 -9.96
C GLY A 363 -13.66 14.34 -9.59
N HIS A 364 -14.08 15.36 -8.84
CA HIS A 364 -15.44 15.45 -8.33
C HIS A 364 -16.51 15.51 -9.43
N PHE A 365 -16.25 16.26 -10.50
CA PHE A 365 -17.20 16.40 -11.62
C PHE A 365 -17.40 15.08 -12.34
N GLU A 366 -16.31 14.41 -12.72
CA GLU A 366 -16.34 13.14 -13.45
C GLU A 366 -17.01 12.05 -12.61
N PHE A 367 -16.74 12.01 -11.30
CA PHE A 367 -17.39 11.09 -10.37
C PHE A 367 -18.91 11.36 -10.23
N ALA A 368 -19.32 12.63 -10.15
CA ALA A 368 -20.73 12.99 -10.07
C ALA A 368 -21.49 12.64 -11.35
N ILE A 369 -20.88 12.83 -12.53
CA ILE A 369 -21.45 12.42 -13.82
C ILE A 369 -21.56 10.90 -13.89
N LEU A 370 -20.54 10.15 -13.46
CA LEU A 370 -20.61 8.70 -13.38
C LEU A 370 -21.78 8.24 -12.50
N LEU A 371 -21.93 8.80 -11.30
CA LEU A 371 -23.06 8.47 -10.41
C LEU A 371 -24.41 8.76 -11.08
N ALA A 372 -24.56 9.93 -11.71
CA ALA A 372 -25.79 10.29 -12.42
C ALA A 372 -26.07 9.35 -13.60
N ALA A 373 -25.05 8.93 -14.34
CA ALA A 373 -25.20 7.96 -15.42
C ALA A 373 -25.63 6.57 -14.91
N LEU A 374 -25.06 6.12 -13.78
CA LEU A 374 -25.36 4.81 -13.18
C LEU A 374 -26.72 4.74 -12.46
N LEU A 375 -27.28 5.88 -12.04
CA LEU A 375 -28.67 5.97 -11.56
C LEU A 375 -29.70 5.74 -12.69
N ASN A 376 -29.28 6.00 -13.94
CA ASN A 376 -30.11 5.91 -15.14
C ASN A 376 -29.81 4.67 -16.01
N GLY A 377 -29.05 3.69 -15.50
CA GLY A 377 -28.70 2.46 -16.22
C GLY A 377 -27.26 2.00 -15.90
N GLY A 378 -26.55 1.57 -16.94
CA GLY A 378 -25.10 1.32 -16.91
C GLY A 378 -24.68 -0.13 -17.11
N GLY A 379 -25.60 -1.09 -17.06
CA GLY A 379 -25.31 -2.47 -17.47
C GLY A 379 -25.29 -2.67 -18.99
N THR A 380 -24.92 -3.86 -19.45
CA THR A 380 -24.84 -4.20 -20.88
C THR A 380 -26.21 -4.16 -21.56
N ALA A 381 -27.26 -4.62 -20.87
CA ALA A 381 -28.65 -4.51 -21.32
C ALA A 381 -29.29 -3.14 -21.01
N GLY A 382 -28.56 -2.22 -20.38
CA GLY A 382 -29.09 -0.94 -19.88
C GLY A 382 -29.87 -1.05 -18.57
N ASN A 383 -29.72 -2.17 -17.86
CA ASN A 383 -30.25 -2.35 -16.52
C ASN A 383 -29.62 -1.33 -15.54
N LYS A 384 -30.44 -0.89 -14.58
CA LYS A 384 -30.01 0.04 -13.52
C LYS A 384 -28.97 -0.61 -12.63
N ILE A 385 -27.82 0.04 -12.48
CA ILE A 385 -26.76 -0.38 -11.56
C ILE A 385 -26.98 0.22 -10.18
N LEU A 386 -27.44 1.47 -10.12
CA LEU A 386 -27.76 2.19 -8.88
C LEU A 386 -29.24 2.53 -8.82
N LEU A 387 -29.79 2.56 -7.60
CA LEU A 387 -31.18 2.96 -7.34
C LEU A 387 -31.23 4.27 -6.57
N GLN A 388 -32.29 5.06 -6.78
CA GLN A 388 -32.47 6.38 -6.15
C GLN A 388 -32.60 6.31 -4.62
N GLY A 389 -33.12 5.19 -4.09
CA GLY A 389 -33.26 4.96 -2.64
C GLY A 389 -32.00 4.43 -1.94
N PHE A 390 -30.89 4.27 -2.65
CA PHE A 390 -29.64 3.79 -2.05
C PHE A 390 -29.02 4.83 -1.10
N SER A 391 -28.41 4.33 -0.03
CA SER A 391 -27.62 5.14 0.89
C SER A 391 -26.35 5.68 0.23
N SER A 392 -25.71 6.68 0.85
CA SER A 392 -24.45 7.25 0.36
C SER A 392 -23.34 6.20 0.25
N TYR A 393 -23.29 5.26 1.20
CA TYR A 393 -22.42 4.09 1.17
C TYR A 393 -22.69 3.18 -0.03
N GLN A 394 -23.95 2.83 -0.29
CA GLN A 394 -24.33 1.95 -1.40
C GLN A 394 -24.04 2.60 -2.76
N LEU A 395 -24.32 3.91 -2.91
CA LEU A 395 -23.99 4.67 -4.12
C LEU A 395 -22.47 4.71 -4.35
N PHE A 396 -21.69 5.01 -3.30
CA PHE A 396 -20.23 5.01 -3.37
C PHE A 396 -19.66 3.62 -3.70
N LYS A 397 -20.08 2.57 -2.97
CA LYS A 397 -19.65 1.18 -3.19
C LYS A 397 -20.01 0.71 -4.61
N GLY A 398 -21.18 1.07 -5.11
CA GLY A 398 -21.62 0.73 -6.46
C GLY A 398 -20.79 1.42 -7.55
N ALA A 399 -20.47 2.71 -7.39
CA ALA A 399 -19.60 3.44 -8.32
C ALA A 399 -18.16 2.87 -8.33
N VAL A 400 -17.60 2.57 -7.15
CA VAL A 400 -16.28 1.95 -7.03
C VAL A 400 -16.27 0.54 -7.64
N LYS A 401 -17.29 -0.28 -7.38
CA LYS A 401 -17.45 -1.60 -8.02
C LYS A 401 -17.47 -1.46 -9.55
N TYR A 402 -18.19 -0.47 -10.07
CA TYR A 402 -18.29 -0.25 -11.51
C TYR A 402 -16.92 0.07 -12.12
N LEU A 403 -16.16 1.00 -11.50
CA LEU A 403 -14.80 1.33 -11.93
C LEU A 403 -13.83 0.15 -11.83
N ALA A 404 -14.02 -0.77 -10.87
CA ALA A 404 -13.19 -1.95 -10.70
C ALA A 404 -13.46 -3.01 -11.79
N SER A 405 -14.74 -3.31 -12.04
CA SER A 405 -15.15 -4.46 -12.87
C SER A 405 -15.34 -4.14 -14.36
N MET A 406 -15.75 -2.91 -14.70
CA MET A 406 -16.06 -2.52 -16.08
C MET A 406 -14.89 -1.70 -16.66
N ASP A 407 -14.22 -2.24 -17.68
CA ASP A 407 -13.11 -1.53 -18.35
C ASP A 407 -13.65 -0.47 -19.32
N LEU A 408 -13.33 0.80 -19.07
CA LEU A 408 -13.74 1.96 -19.85
C LEU A 408 -12.71 2.31 -20.95
N SER A 409 -11.66 1.52 -21.11
CA SER A 409 -10.68 1.65 -22.20
C SER A 409 -10.95 0.64 -23.33
N SER A 410 -11.21 -0.62 -22.99
CA SER A 410 -11.56 -1.68 -23.96
C SER A 410 -13.05 -1.73 -24.28
N GLY A 411 -13.89 -1.25 -23.37
CA GLY A 411 -15.30 -0.91 -23.59
C GLY A 411 -15.55 0.57 -23.29
N TYR A 412 -16.81 0.98 -23.27
CA TYR A 412 -17.19 2.34 -22.85
C TYR A 412 -18.61 2.42 -22.29
N LEU A 413 -18.85 3.42 -21.44
CA LEU A 413 -20.18 3.75 -20.94
C LEU A 413 -20.84 4.82 -21.81
N SER A 414 -22.07 4.60 -22.24
CA SER A 414 -22.85 5.57 -23.02
C SER A 414 -24.10 6.01 -22.27
N PHE A 415 -24.34 7.33 -22.19
CA PHE A 415 -25.52 7.89 -21.52
C PHE A 415 -26.13 9.05 -22.32
N SER A 416 -27.32 9.51 -21.93
CA SER A 416 -27.97 10.72 -22.44
C SER A 416 -28.10 11.69 -21.28
N SER A 417 -27.71 12.95 -21.50
CA SER A 417 -27.85 14.03 -20.52
C SER A 417 -29.16 14.82 -20.68
N GLU A 418 -29.95 14.52 -21.72
CA GLU A 418 -31.23 15.15 -21.96
C GLU A 418 -32.26 14.76 -20.89
N LEU A 419 -32.85 15.77 -20.26
CA LEU A 419 -33.84 15.59 -19.21
C LEU A 419 -35.16 15.10 -19.82
N GLY A 420 -35.63 13.93 -19.39
CA GLY A 420 -36.94 13.39 -19.78
C GLY A 420 -36.92 12.34 -20.88
N GLU A 421 -35.78 12.07 -21.53
CA GLU A 421 -35.64 10.90 -22.40
C GLU A 421 -35.56 9.60 -21.58
N SER A 422 -36.30 8.58 -21.99
CA SER A 422 -36.25 7.22 -21.41
C SER A 422 -35.08 6.37 -21.92
N ASN A 423 -34.10 6.98 -22.60
CA ASN A 423 -32.97 6.28 -23.18
C ASN A 423 -32.05 5.75 -22.06
N SER A 424 -32.09 4.43 -21.83
CA SER A 424 -31.26 3.81 -20.79
C SER A 424 -29.76 4.01 -21.07
N CYS A 425 -29.03 4.33 -20.01
CA CYS A 425 -27.57 4.33 -19.99
C CYS A 425 -27.06 2.90 -20.19
N LYS A 426 -26.11 2.66 -21.10
CA LYS A 426 -25.64 1.33 -21.50
C LYS A 426 -24.13 1.24 -21.55
N TYR A 427 -23.58 0.11 -21.05
CA TYR A 427 -22.18 -0.23 -21.21
C TYR A 427 -21.96 -1.13 -22.43
N ASN A 428 -20.99 -0.78 -23.26
CA ASN A 428 -20.65 -1.52 -24.47
C ASN A 428 -19.27 -2.17 -24.30
N PRO A 429 -19.19 -3.49 -24.07
CA PRO A 429 -17.93 -4.17 -23.78
C PRO A 429 -17.02 -4.33 -25.00
N ASP A 430 -17.60 -4.58 -26.18
CA ASP A 430 -16.83 -4.99 -27.39
C ASP A 430 -16.48 -3.83 -28.35
N ALA A 431 -16.80 -2.59 -27.96
CA ALA A 431 -16.69 -1.42 -28.83
C ALA A 431 -15.85 -0.29 -28.22
N GLY A 432 -14.75 -0.61 -27.53
CA GLY A 432 -13.86 0.39 -26.96
C GLY A 432 -12.96 1.10 -27.96
N PHE A 433 -12.44 2.25 -27.52
CA PHE A 433 -11.64 3.16 -28.35
C PHE A 433 -10.14 3.14 -27.99
N ASN A 434 -9.71 2.19 -27.14
CA ASN A 434 -8.35 2.15 -26.58
C ASN A 434 -7.99 3.43 -25.78
N THR A 435 -9.00 4.18 -25.35
CA THR A 435 -8.92 5.38 -24.51
C THR A 435 -10.06 5.36 -23.49
N PRO A 436 -9.86 5.84 -22.24
CA PRO A 436 -10.91 5.91 -21.24
C PRO A 436 -12.11 6.72 -21.75
N THR A 437 -13.30 6.11 -21.74
CA THR A 437 -14.48 6.70 -22.40
C THR A 437 -15.76 6.55 -21.56
N ILE A 438 -16.32 7.70 -21.18
CA ILE A 438 -17.73 7.84 -20.77
C ILE A 438 -18.34 8.84 -21.75
N PHE A 439 -19.18 8.35 -22.66
CA PHE A 439 -19.67 9.11 -23.78
C PHE A 439 -21.10 9.59 -23.57
N ASP A 440 -21.28 10.91 -23.63
CA ASP A 440 -22.59 11.54 -23.64
C ASP A 440 -23.12 11.64 -25.07
N ARG A 441 -24.23 10.94 -25.34
CA ARG A 441 -24.86 10.90 -26.67
C ARG A 441 -25.58 12.20 -27.02
N SER A 442 -26.02 13.01 -26.07
CA SER A 442 -26.72 14.26 -26.37
C SER A 442 -25.74 15.32 -26.83
N VAL A 443 -24.67 15.50 -26.05
CA VAL A 443 -23.65 16.54 -26.27
C VAL A 443 -22.53 16.09 -27.21
N LYS A 444 -22.33 14.78 -27.37
CA LYS A 444 -21.23 14.16 -28.13
C LYS A 444 -19.86 14.36 -27.50
N LEU A 445 -19.78 14.42 -26.17
CA LEU A 445 -18.56 14.61 -25.40
C LEU A 445 -18.12 13.29 -24.74
N ASN A 446 -16.82 12.98 -24.81
CA ASN A 446 -16.21 12.02 -23.89
C ASN A 446 -15.87 12.74 -22.59
N ILE A 447 -16.53 12.41 -21.48
CA ILE A 447 -16.30 13.02 -20.17
C ILE A 447 -14.87 12.78 -19.66
N LEU A 448 -14.25 11.66 -20.04
CA LEU A 448 -12.92 11.24 -19.58
C LEU A 448 -11.78 11.72 -20.50
N TRP A 449 -12.01 12.72 -21.36
CA TRP A 449 -11.01 13.21 -22.32
C TRP A 449 -9.71 13.71 -21.70
N LYS A 450 -9.72 14.10 -20.42
CA LYS A 450 -8.53 14.54 -19.65
C LYS A 450 -7.69 13.38 -19.12
N MET A 451 -8.26 12.18 -19.04
CA MET A 451 -7.56 11.02 -18.51
C MET A 451 -6.58 10.46 -19.54
N THR A 452 -5.41 10.07 -19.07
CA THR A 452 -4.47 9.27 -19.85
C THR A 452 -4.75 7.79 -19.60
N LYS A 453 -4.24 6.93 -20.49
CA LYS A 453 -4.32 5.47 -20.27
C LYS A 453 -3.63 5.05 -18.97
N SER A 454 -2.50 5.69 -18.62
CA SER A 454 -1.80 5.45 -17.36
C SER A 454 -2.64 5.85 -16.15
N SER A 455 -3.21 7.06 -16.13
CA SER A 455 -4.01 7.53 -14.98
C SER A 455 -5.30 6.72 -14.80
N TYR A 456 -5.91 6.25 -15.89
CA TYR A 456 -7.08 5.36 -15.80
C TYR A 456 -6.75 3.98 -15.23
N GLN A 457 -5.64 3.37 -15.65
CA GLN A 457 -5.24 2.06 -15.08
C GLN A 457 -4.91 2.19 -13.59
N ALA A 458 -4.26 3.28 -13.18
CA ALA A 458 -4.04 3.58 -11.76
C ALA A 458 -5.36 3.77 -10.99
N LEU A 459 -6.32 4.52 -11.54
CA LEU A 459 -7.66 4.68 -10.95
C LEU A 459 -8.38 3.34 -10.79
N ARG A 460 -8.35 2.50 -11.84
CA ARG A 460 -8.99 1.18 -11.83
C ARG A 460 -8.37 0.27 -10.78
N LEU A 461 -7.04 0.25 -10.65
CA LEU A 461 -6.36 -0.49 -9.60
C LEU A 461 -6.79 -0.03 -8.20
N HIS A 462 -6.83 1.28 -7.97
CA HIS A 462 -7.34 1.83 -6.71
C HIS A 462 -8.80 1.42 -6.45
N ALA A 463 -9.64 1.39 -7.50
CA ALA A 463 -11.03 0.94 -7.38
C ALA A 463 -11.13 -0.55 -7.04
N ILE A 464 -10.32 -1.42 -7.65
CA ILE A 464 -10.24 -2.86 -7.33
C ILE A 464 -9.84 -3.04 -5.85
N ASN A 465 -8.79 -2.35 -5.41
CA ASN A 465 -8.33 -2.42 -4.03
C ASN A 465 -9.38 -1.91 -3.04
N THR A 466 -10.01 -0.76 -3.33
CA THR A 466 -11.11 -0.24 -2.48
C THR A 466 -12.31 -1.18 -2.48
N TYR A 467 -12.69 -1.78 -3.61
CA TYR A 467 -13.79 -2.72 -3.66
C TYR A 467 -13.53 -3.96 -2.78
N ASN A 468 -12.31 -4.49 -2.82
CA ASN A 468 -11.90 -5.60 -1.95
C ASN A 468 -11.99 -5.21 -0.46
N LEU A 469 -11.56 -4.01 -0.08
CA LEU A 469 -11.68 -3.50 1.28
C LEU A 469 -13.15 -3.25 1.70
N LEU A 470 -14.00 -2.80 0.77
CA LEU A 470 -15.45 -2.66 1.00
C LEU A 470 -16.17 -4.00 1.14
N ASN A 471 -15.55 -5.11 0.73
CA ASN A 471 -16.07 -6.47 0.94
C ASN A 471 -15.44 -7.19 2.13
N ASP A 472 -14.46 -6.59 2.82
CA ASP A 472 -13.93 -7.13 4.08
C ASP A 472 -14.99 -6.99 5.18
N VAL A 473 -15.46 -8.13 5.72
CA VAL A 473 -16.50 -8.16 6.76
C VAL A 473 -15.92 -8.28 8.18
N VAL A 474 -14.60 -8.46 8.30
CA VAL A 474 -13.92 -8.73 9.57
C VAL A 474 -13.33 -7.45 10.12
N TYR A 475 -12.56 -6.75 9.29
CA TYR A 475 -11.88 -5.52 9.67
C TYR A 475 -12.68 -4.29 9.27
N ASP A 476 -12.67 -3.27 10.12
CA ASP A 476 -13.09 -1.94 9.70
C ASP A 476 -12.04 -1.34 8.76
N ARG A 477 -12.49 -0.94 7.57
CA ARG A 477 -11.64 -0.40 6.49
C ARG A 477 -11.88 1.08 6.21
N PHE A 478 -12.70 1.77 7.02
CA PHE A 478 -13.05 3.17 6.80
C PHE A 478 -11.82 4.07 6.70
N ASP A 479 -10.91 3.96 7.67
CA ASP A 479 -9.71 4.79 7.79
C ASP A 479 -8.79 4.64 6.56
N ALA A 480 -8.52 3.41 6.14
CA ALA A 480 -7.72 3.10 4.95
C ALA A 480 -8.37 3.57 3.63
N ILE A 481 -9.70 3.67 3.56
CA ILE A 481 -10.40 4.08 2.34
C ILE A 481 -10.48 5.61 2.22
N LEU A 482 -10.83 6.30 3.31
CA LEU A 482 -11.26 7.71 3.26
C LEU A 482 -10.35 8.69 4.02
N LEU A 483 -9.53 8.23 4.97
CA LEU A 483 -8.76 9.11 5.87
C LEU A 483 -7.26 9.11 5.56
N GLN A 484 -6.69 7.96 5.21
CA GLN A 484 -5.25 7.83 4.97
C GLN A 484 -4.81 8.33 3.58
N LYS A 485 -3.84 9.25 3.55
CA LYS A 485 -3.22 9.80 2.33
C LYS A 485 -2.13 8.89 1.79
N THR A 486 -2.16 8.62 0.48
CA THR A 486 -1.16 7.82 -0.25
C THR A 486 -0.19 8.67 -1.09
N GLY A 487 0.15 9.87 -0.59
CA GLY A 487 0.90 10.89 -1.35
C GLY A 487 2.44 10.76 -1.36
N ILE A 488 3.00 9.67 -0.83
CA ILE A 488 4.46 9.42 -0.87
C ILE A 488 4.71 8.29 -1.86
N ASP A 489 5.37 8.59 -2.97
CA ASP A 489 5.53 7.66 -4.09
C ASP A 489 6.32 6.40 -3.72
N SER A 490 7.38 6.51 -2.91
CA SER A 490 8.15 5.34 -2.43
C SER A 490 7.37 4.40 -1.50
N LEU A 491 6.22 4.84 -0.96
CA LEU A 491 5.29 3.96 -0.23
C LEU A 491 4.22 3.37 -1.15
N LYS A 492 3.89 4.09 -2.23
CA LYS A 492 2.86 3.72 -3.21
C LYS A 492 3.37 2.68 -4.21
N TYR A 493 4.51 2.94 -4.85
CA TYR A 493 5.08 2.09 -5.90
C TYR A 493 6.25 1.24 -5.41
N ASP A 494 6.49 0.11 -6.07
CA ASP A 494 7.63 -0.77 -5.75
C ASP A 494 8.94 -0.16 -6.23
N LEU A 495 8.93 0.46 -7.42
CA LEU A 495 10.07 1.21 -7.96
C LEU A 495 9.60 2.59 -8.41
N VAL A 496 10.39 3.61 -8.07
CA VAL A 496 10.19 4.99 -8.51
C VAL A 496 11.42 5.41 -9.29
N TYR A 497 11.21 5.90 -10.52
CA TYR A 497 12.28 6.45 -11.36
C TYR A 497 12.07 7.94 -11.54
N ASP A 498 13.09 8.72 -11.19
CA ASP A 498 13.14 10.14 -11.52
C ASP A 498 13.84 10.30 -12.86
N LEU A 499 13.11 10.83 -13.84
CA LEU A 499 13.51 10.99 -15.22
C LEU A 499 13.63 12.49 -15.54
N THR A 500 14.83 12.93 -15.90
CA THR A 500 15.03 14.28 -16.45
C THR A 500 15.10 14.21 -17.97
N ILE A 501 14.27 14.99 -18.66
CA ILE A 501 14.20 15.02 -20.12
C ILE A 501 15.17 16.09 -20.67
N PRO A 502 16.11 15.71 -21.56
CA PRO A 502 16.96 16.63 -22.29
C PRO A 502 16.18 17.62 -23.17
N GLU A 503 16.69 18.86 -23.31
CA GLU A 503 15.98 19.94 -24.01
C GLU A 503 15.85 19.72 -25.53
N ASP A 504 16.79 19.02 -26.14
CA ASP A 504 16.78 18.66 -27.57
C ASP A 504 15.57 17.79 -27.95
N MET A 505 15.02 17.02 -27.01
CA MET A 505 13.79 16.25 -27.24
C MET A 505 12.60 17.15 -27.60
N TYR A 506 12.62 18.42 -27.20
CA TYR A 506 11.57 19.38 -27.58
C TYR A 506 11.48 19.56 -29.11
N GLU A 507 12.57 19.36 -29.85
CA GLU A 507 12.58 19.42 -31.31
C GLU A 507 11.73 18.29 -31.95
N SER A 508 11.59 17.16 -31.25
CA SER A 508 10.72 16.05 -31.69
C SER A 508 9.23 16.35 -31.55
N PHE A 509 8.86 17.45 -30.86
CA PHE A 509 7.49 17.91 -30.73
C PHE A 509 7.08 18.77 -31.93
N GLY A 510 6.92 18.09 -33.06
CA GLY A 510 6.56 18.65 -34.35
C GLY A 510 5.11 19.13 -34.44
N ALA A 511 4.70 19.57 -35.63
CA ALA A 511 3.39 20.17 -35.83
C ALA A 511 2.24 19.15 -35.70
N LEU A 512 2.46 17.89 -36.09
CA LEU A 512 1.48 16.80 -35.96
C LEU A 512 1.31 16.39 -34.49
N GLU A 513 2.41 16.27 -33.75
CA GLU A 513 2.39 15.97 -32.32
C GLU A 513 1.70 17.08 -31.53
N LYS A 514 1.95 18.35 -31.89
CA LYS A 514 1.31 19.52 -31.27
C LYS A 514 -0.21 19.50 -31.37
N ILE A 515 -0.76 19.11 -32.52
CA ILE A 515 -2.23 19.06 -32.68
C ILE A 515 -2.87 17.83 -32.02
N SER A 516 -2.12 16.73 -31.88
CA SER A 516 -2.62 15.52 -31.22
C SER A 516 -2.54 15.57 -29.69
N PHE A 517 -1.48 16.13 -29.11
CA PHE A 517 -1.24 16.12 -27.66
C PHE A 517 -1.40 17.48 -26.97
N ILE A 518 -1.39 18.58 -27.73
CA ILE A 518 -1.47 19.98 -27.28
C ILE A 518 -0.24 20.45 -26.47
N THR A 519 0.21 19.67 -25.49
CA THR A 519 1.36 19.99 -24.63
C THR A 519 2.46 18.96 -24.77
N PHE A 520 3.70 19.41 -24.54
CA PHE A 520 4.87 18.54 -24.54
C PHE A 520 4.79 17.49 -23.42
N ASP A 521 4.29 17.87 -22.23
CA ASP A 521 4.12 16.94 -21.11
C ASP A 521 3.21 15.75 -21.46
N ASN A 522 2.09 16.00 -22.15
CA ASN A 522 1.19 14.92 -22.58
C ASN A 522 1.85 14.00 -23.61
N TYR A 523 2.62 14.57 -24.54
CA TYR A 523 3.40 13.80 -25.52
C TYR A 523 4.43 12.89 -24.83
N VAL A 524 5.23 13.44 -23.91
CA VAL A 524 6.25 12.69 -23.16
C VAL A 524 5.61 11.59 -22.33
N LYS A 525 4.57 11.90 -21.53
CA LYS A 525 3.85 10.91 -20.71
C LYS A 525 3.33 9.75 -21.56
N HIS A 526 2.68 10.05 -22.69
CA HIS A 526 2.16 9.02 -23.59
C HIS A 526 3.29 8.17 -24.20
N LYS A 527 4.34 8.81 -24.71
CA LYS A 527 5.48 8.13 -25.36
C LYS A 527 6.21 7.21 -24.37
N VAL A 528 6.56 7.73 -23.19
CA VAL A 528 7.23 6.96 -22.12
C VAL A 528 6.35 5.80 -21.65
N TYR A 529 5.06 6.04 -21.39
CA TYR A 529 4.14 4.99 -20.97
C TYR A 529 4.02 3.86 -22.02
N ALA A 530 3.87 4.20 -23.30
CA ALA A 530 3.73 3.22 -24.37
C ALA A 530 5.00 2.36 -24.53
N ILE A 531 6.18 2.98 -24.45
CA ILE A 531 7.48 2.29 -24.55
C ILE A 531 7.67 1.35 -23.37
N LEU A 532 7.49 1.85 -22.14
CA LEU A 532 7.73 1.07 -20.93
C LEU A 532 6.69 -0.04 -20.76
N LYS A 533 5.42 0.20 -21.08
CA LYS A 533 4.39 -0.85 -21.06
C LYS A 533 4.76 -2.02 -21.98
N ARG A 534 5.29 -1.72 -23.18
CA ARG A 534 5.75 -2.75 -24.13
C ARG A 534 7.04 -3.43 -23.68
N ALA A 535 7.99 -2.68 -23.11
CA ALA A 535 9.28 -3.22 -22.69
C ALA A 535 9.18 -4.12 -21.45
N LEU A 536 8.33 -3.73 -20.49
CA LEU A 536 8.20 -4.41 -19.20
C LEU A 536 7.21 -5.58 -19.24
N GLY A 537 6.14 -5.48 -20.03
CA GLY A 537 5.14 -6.56 -20.19
C GLY A 537 4.65 -7.08 -18.83
N GLU A 538 4.65 -8.40 -18.67
CA GLU A 538 4.15 -9.10 -17.47
C GLU A 538 4.98 -8.87 -16.20
N ARG A 539 6.16 -8.22 -16.29
CA ARG A 539 7.00 -7.89 -15.13
C ARG A 539 6.35 -6.87 -14.20
N VAL A 540 5.37 -6.12 -14.71
CA VAL A 540 4.70 -5.03 -13.99
C VAL A 540 3.19 -5.26 -14.00
N THR A 541 2.54 -4.97 -12.89
CA THR A 541 1.08 -4.97 -12.78
C THR A 541 0.50 -3.62 -13.16
N SER A 542 1.20 -2.54 -12.83
CA SER A 542 0.78 -1.16 -13.10
C SER A 542 1.98 -0.25 -13.36
N LEU A 543 1.74 0.78 -14.16
CA LEU A 543 2.72 1.79 -14.56
C LEU A 543 2.04 3.16 -14.61
N GLU A 544 2.62 4.13 -13.92
CA GLU A 544 2.13 5.51 -13.91
C GLU A 544 3.26 6.49 -14.22
N VAL A 545 3.00 7.43 -15.13
CA VAL A 545 3.97 8.47 -15.51
C VAL A 545 3.42 9.82 -15.07
N MET A 546 4.11 10.44 -14.13
CA MET A 546 3.76 11.70 -13.50
C MET A 546 4.79 12.77 -13.89
N ASN A 547 4.41 14.04 -13.76
CA ASN A 547 5.32 15.16 -13.91
C ASN A 547 5.21 16.08 -12.70
N ASP A 548 6.27 16.80 -12.38
CA ASP A 548 6.22 17.85 -11.38
C ASP A 548 5.11 18.85 -11.71
N GLN A 549 4.34 19.26 -10.70
CA GLN A 549 3.26 20.21 -10.89
C GLN A 549 3.84 21.57 -11.31
N THR A 550 3.74 21.87 -12.61
CA THR A 550 4.03 23.21 -13.13
C THR A 550 2.94 24.17 -12.65
N SER A 551 3.31 25.35 -12.17
CA SER A 551 2.34 26.36 -11.74
C SER A 551 1.41 26.74 -12.89
N SER A 552 0.14 26.38 -12.79
CA SER A 552 -0.92 26.82 -13.68
C SER A 552 -1.31 28.29 -13.46
N ASN A 553 -0.97 28.86 -12.29
CA ASN A 553 -1.20 30.26 -11.97
C ASN A 553 -0.11 31.16 -12.56
N PHE A 554 -0.50 32.25 -13.22
CA PHE A 554 0.41 33.26 -13.78
C PHE A 554 -0.16 34.68 -13.70
N PRO A 555 0.70 35.71 -13.59
CA PRO A 555 0.24 37.09 -13.46
C PRO A 555 -0.41 37.62 -14.74
N LEU A 556 -1.29 38.61 -14.59
CA LEU A 556 -1.97 39.25 -15.73
C LEU A 556 -1.00 39.91 -16.73
N THR A 557 0.22 40.22 -16.30
CA THR A 557 1.27 40.82 -17.14
C THR A 557 1.98 39.81 -18.04
N LYS A 558 1.61 38.53 -17.99
CA LYS A 558 2.21 37.47 -18.81
C LYS A 558 1.11 36.78 -19.62
N ARG A 559 1.42 36.44 -20.88
CA ARG A 559 0.52 35.69 -21.77
C ARG A 559 0.29 34.24 -21.30
N LYS A 560 1.34 33.62 -20.75
CA LYS A 560 1.36 32.22 -20.30
C LYS A 560 2.34 32.04 -19.14
N PRO A 561 2.30 30.91 -18.40
CA PRO A 561 3.30 30.60 -17.38
C PRO A 561 4.72 30.64 -17.94
N SER A 562 5.69 30.95 -17.06
CA SER A 562 7.10 31.09 -17.45
C SER A 562 7.79 29.76 -17.73
N SER A 563 7.33 28.68 -17.10
CA SER A 563 7.74 27.32 -17.41
C SER A 563 6.67 26.68 -18.31
N HIS A 564 7.07 26.25 -19.51
CA HIS A 564 6.13 25.76 -20.54
C HIS A 564 5.85 24.26 -20.44
N HIS A 565 6.72 23.52 -19.79
CA HIS A 565 6.63 22.08 -19.58
C HIS A 565 7.46 21.72 -18.35
N SER A 566 7.26 20.51 -17.82
CA SER A 566 8.19 19.96 -16.85
C SER A 566 9.45 19.46 -17.56
N ASN A 567 10.59 19.55 -16.89
CA ASN A 567 11.81 18.84 -17.29
C ASN A 567 12.01 17.56 -16.48
N LYS A 568 11.23 17.38 -15.40
CA LYS A 568 11.29 16.25 -14.48
C LYS A 568 9.99 15.47 -14.50
N TYR A 569 10.13 14.16 -14.64
CA TYR A 569 9.04 13.21 -14.67
C TYR A 569 9.35 12.09 -13.70
N THR A 570 8.31 11.57 -13.05
CA THR A 570 8.43 10.45 -12.12
C THR A 570 7.66 9.27 -12.69
N VAL A 571 8.31 8.13 -12.80
CA VAL A 571 7.70 6.88 -13.25
C VAL A 571 7.53 5.97 -12.05
N GLY A 572 6.29 5.78 -11.63
CA GLY A 572 5.90 4.83 -10.59
C GLY A 572 5.60 3.46 -11.20
N VAL A 573 6.21 2.41 -10.67
CA VAL A 573 6.06 1.03 -11.15
C VAL A 573 5.61 0.13 -10.03
N GLU A 574 4.54 -0.62 -10.25
CA GLU A 574 4.18 -1.79 -9.43
C GLU A 574 4.64 -3.07 -10.12
N LEU A 575 5.37 -3.90 -9.38
CA LEU A 575 6.00 -5.10 -9.88
C LEU A 575 5.07 -6.30 -9.73
N ASN A 576 5.17 -7.23 -10.68
CA ASN A 576 4.64 -8.58 -10.54
C ASN A 576 5.73 -9.47 -9.93
N SER A 577 5.53 -9.98 -8.70
CA SER A 577 6.50 -10.81 -7.99
C SER A 577 6.92 -12.05 -8.76
N ASP A 578 6.03 -12.61 -9.59
CA ASP A 578 6.27 -13.88 -10.26
C ASP A 578 7.13 -13.71 -11.52
N GLU A 579 7.15 -12.52 -12.10
CA GLU A 579 7.75 -12.22 -13.41
C GLU A 579 8.93 -11.25 -13.34
N CYS A 580 8.97 -10.34 -12.35
CA CYS A 580 9.90 -9.21 -12.32
C CYS A 580 11.38 -9.61 -12.38
N ASP A 581 11.77 -10.68 -11.70
CA ASP A 581 13.17 -11.16 -11.59
C ASP A 581 13.56 -12.21 -12.65
N LYS A 582 12.66 -12.59 -13.58
CA LYS A 582 13.01 -13.59 -14.61
C LYS A 582 14.09 -13.08 -15.55
N LEU A 583 15.19 -13.80 -15.69
CA LEU A 583 16.32 -13.42 -16.57
C LEU A 583 15.98 -13.36 -18.06
N VAL A 584 14.85 -13.94 -18.49
CA VAL A 584 14.48 -14.03 -19.91
C VAL A 584 13.15 -13.34 -20.14
N THR A 585 13.15 -12.28 -20.95
CA THR A 585 11.91 -11.73 -21.52
C THR A 585 11.55 -12.57 -22.74
N LYS A 586 10.47 -13.35 -22.63
CA LYS A 586 9.95 -14.15 -23.76
C LYS A 586 9.24 -13.24 -24.76
N GLY A 587 9.43 -13.55 -26.04
CA GLY A 587 8.77 -12.90 -27.17
C GLY A 587 7.91 -13.90 -27.96
N PRO A 588 7.46 -13.51 -29.16
CA PRO A 588 6.60 -14.34 -30.01
C PRO A 588 7.34 -15.56 -30.56
N ASN A 589 6.56 -16.52 -31.07
CA ASN A 589 7.10 -17.69 -31.76
C ASN A 589 7.82 -17.27 -33.04
N ASP A 590 8.88 -17.97 -33.42
CA ASP A 590 9.59 -17.72 -34.69
C ASP A 590 8.69 -17.92 -35.91
N ALA A 591 7.66 -18.77 -35.79
CA ALA A 591 6.63 -18.96 -36.81
C ALA A 591 5.80 -17.69 -37.09
N ASP A 592 5.61 -16.82 -36.09
CA ASP A 592 4.79 -15.61 -36.19
C ASP A 592 5.60 -14.45 -36.79
N LYS A 593 5.86 -14.53 -38.11
CA LYS A 593 6.80 -13.63 -38.81
C LYS A 593 6.56 -12.13 -38.57
N GLU A 594 5.30 -11.70 -38.49
CA GLU A 594 4.97 -10.28 -38.26
C GLU A 594 5.33 -9.81 -36.85
N ASP A 595 4.90 -10.55 -35.82
CA ASP A 595 5.17 -10.18 -34.44
C ASP A 595 6.65 -10.38 -34.08
N ALA A 596 7.29 -11.39 -34.67
CA ALA A 596 8.73 -11.57 -34.66
C ALA A 596 9.48 -10.36 -35.26
N ALA A 597 9.01 -9.80 -36.37
CA ALA A 597 9.60 -8.60 -36.96
C ALA A 597 9.40 -7.37 -36.06
N LYS A 598 8.19 -7.18 -35.49
CA LYS A 598 7.91 -6.12 -34.51
C LYS A 598 8.78 -6.25 -33.26
N PHE A 599 9.02 -7.47 -32.78
CA PHE A 599 9.87 -7.75 -31.62
C PHE A 599 11.34 -7.42 -31.90
N ARG A 600 11.87 -7.90 -33.03
CA ARG A 600 13.24 -7.59 -33.47
C ARG A 600 13.46 -6.11 -33.71
N SER A 601 12.49 -5.42 -34.32
CA SER A 601 12.56 -3.97 -34.53
C SER A 601 12.57 -3.18 -33.23
N PHE A 602 11.87 -3.66 -32.19
CA PHE A 602 11.84 -2.98 -30.89
C PHE A 602 13.13 -3.22 -30.10
N TRP A 603 13.56 -4.47 -29.97
CA TRP A 603 14.72 -4.82 -29.13
C TRP A 603 16.08 -4.71 -29.83
N GLY A 604 16.09 -4.55 -31.16
CA GLY A 604 17.31 -4.39 -31.95
C GLY A 604 18.32 -5.51 -31.71
N SER A 605 19.54 -5.14 -31.34
CA SER A 605 20.66 -6.06 -31.10
C SER A 605 20.47 -6.98 -29.89
N LYS A 606 19.54 -6.68 -28.97
CA LYS A 606 19.24 -7.54 -27.81
C LYS A 606 18.30 -8.70 -28.15
N ALA A 607 17.60 -8.66 -29.29
CA ALA A 607 16.72 -9.74 -29.71
C ALA A 607 17.53 -10.96 -30.15
N THR A 608 17.31 -12.10 -29.51
CA THR A 608 17.95 -13.38 -29.84
C THR A 608 16.90 -14.48 -30.00
N LEU A 609 17.24 -15.56 -30.71
CA LEU A 609 16.41 -16.76 -30.78
C LEU A 609 16.91 -17.78 -29.75
N ARG A 610 15.98 -18.36 -28.99
CA ARG A 610 16.31 -19.39 -27.99
C ARG A 610 15.33 -20.55 -28.07
N ARG A 611 15.90 -21.76 -28.02
CA ARG A 611 15.13 -23.00 -27.81
C ARG A 611 14.91 -23.19 -26.31
N PHE A 612 13.64 -23.30 -25.90
CA PHE A 612 13.26 -23.54 -24.51
C PHE A 612 13.17 -25.05 -24.21
N LYS A 613 13.08 -25.42 -22.92
CA LYS A 613 13.06 -26.83 -22.47
C LYS A 613 11.89 -27.65 -23.04
N ASN A 614 10.78 -26.98 -23.36
CA ASN A 614 9.61 -27.54 -24.04
C ASN A 614 9.80 -27.71 -25.56
N GLY A 615 10.99 -27.43 -26.10
CA GLY A 615 11.31 -27.54 -27.53
C GLY A 615 10.91 -26.33 -28.37
N THR A 616 10.10 -25.39 -27.84
CA THR A 616 9.66 -24.22 -28.61
C THR A 616 10.81 -23.25 -28.87
N ILE A 617 10.90 -22.75 -30.10
CA ILE A 617 11.86 -21.73 -30.50
C ILE A 617 11.12 -20.40 -30.54
N GLN A 618 11.53 -19.47 -29.70
CA GLN A 618 10.89 -18.15 -29.62
C GLN A 618 11.96 -17.07 -29.60
N HIS A 619 11.58 -15.87 -30.05
CA HIS A 619 12.40 -14.70 -29.83
C HIS A 619 12.44 -14.38 -28.33
N CYS A 620 13.58 -13.92 -27.83
CA CYS A 620 13.73 -13.52 -26.44
C CYS A 620 14.83 -12.48 -26.24
N VAL A 621 14.80 -11.83 -25.09
CA VAL A 621 15.91 -11.03 -24.56
C VAL A 621 16.39 -11.67 -23.27
N VAL A 622 17.71 -11.88 -23.18
CA VAL A 622 18.37 -12.38 -21.97
C VAL A 622 19.03 -11.22 -21.26
N TRP A 623 18.76 -11.13 -19.96
CA TRP A 623 19.29 -10.12 -19.07
C TRP A 623 20.31 -10.74 -18.11
N ASP A 624 21.22 -9.89 -17.64
CA ASP A 624 22.24 -10.26 -16.67
C ASP A 624 21.87 -9.68 -15.29
N ASN A 625 22.13 -10.44 -14.23
CA ASN A 625 22.01 -9.90 -12.88
C ASN A 625 23.19 -8.97 -12.60
N LYS A 626 22.88 -7.70 -12.33
CA LYS A 626 23.84 -6.75 -11.77
C LYS A 626 23.66 -6.69 -10.27
N GLU A 627 24.77 -6.46 -9.56
CA GLU A 627 24.76 -6.39 -8.11
C GLU A 627 23.87 -5.24 -7.62
N ASN A 628 22.93 -5.54 -6.72
CA ASN A 628 21.99 -4.59 -6.09
C ASN A 628 21.00 -3.86 -7.02
N GLU A 629 21.17 -3.91 -8.34
CA GLU A 629 20.28 -3.26 -9.31
C GLU A 629 19.13 -4.18 -9.76
N PRO A 630 17.85 -3.76 -9.63
CA PRO A 630 16.73 -4.54 -10.13
C PRO A 630 16.79 -4.76 -11.64
N LEU A 631 16.36 -5.94 -12.09
CA LEU A 631 16.33 -6.30 -13.52
C LEU A 631 15.44 -5.36 -14.35
N VAL A 632 14.35 -4.91 -13.74
CA VAL A 632 13.41 -3.96 -14.32
C VAL A 632 14.10 -2.62 -14.61
N SER A 633 15.02 -2.17 -13.74
CA SER A 633 15.77 -0.92 -13.93
C SER A 633 16.70 -0.98 -15.15
N GLN A 634 17.31 -2.14 -15.40
CA GLN A 634 18.08 -2.38 -16.62
C GLN A 634 17.19 -2.34 -17.87
N THR A 635 16.00 -2.92 -17.78
CA THR A 635 15.03 -2.94 -18.89
C THR A 635 14.52 -1.55 -19.23
N VAL A 636 14.18 -0.76 -18.20
CA VAL A 636 13.76 0.65 -18.33
C VAL A 636 14.87 1.47 -19.00
N SER A 637 16.10 1.37 -18.50
CA SER A 637 17.24 2.12 -19.03
C SER A 637 17.50 1.78 -20.50
N PHE A 638 17.47 0.50 -20.86
CA PHE A 638 17.66 0.07 -22.25
C PHE A 638 16.55 0.57 -23.19
N ALA A 639 15.29 0.40 -22.78
CA ALA A 639 14.13 0.78 -23.61
C ALA A 639 14.09 2.29 -23.85
N LEU A 640 14.36 3.09 -22.83
CA LEU A 640 14.37 4.55 -22.96
C LEU A 640 15.59 5.04 -23.75
N ASN A 641 16.78 4.47 -23.59
CA ASN A 641 17.94 4.80 -24.43
C ASN A 641 17.67 4.56 -25.92
N THR A 642 16.97 3.47 -26.23
CA THR A 642 16.72 3.07 -27.61
C THR A 642 15.61 3.89 -28.29
N HIS A 643 14.54 4.21 -27.55
CA HIS A 643 13.32 4.76 -28.14
C HIS A 643 12.98 6.20 -27.74
N VAL A 644 13.69 6.76 -26.74
CA VAL A 644 13.47 8.13 -26.26
C VAL A 644 14.68 9.01 -26.58
N HIS A 645 15.84 8.73 -25.99
CA HIS A 645 17.07 9.48 -26.25
C HIS A 645 18.31 8.67 -25.82
N PRO A 646 19.39 8.57 -26.61
CA PRO A 646 20.53 7.67 -26.34
C PRO A 646 21.24 7.85 -25.00
N LEU A 647 21.20 9.06 -24.43
CA LEU A 647 21.85 9.39 -23.14
C LEU A 647 20.86 9.46 -21.97
N ILE A 648 19.59 9.09 -22.17
CA ILE A 648 18.55 9.28 -21.15
C ILE A 648 18.83 8.49 -19.87
N SER A 649 19.51 7.34 -19.95
CA SER A 649 19.90 6.56 -18.78
C SER A 649 20.84 7.30 -17.81
N GLN A 650 21.56 8.34 -18.27
CA GLN A 650 22.37 9.18 -17.39
C GLN A 650 21.52 10.17 -16.58
N HIS A 651 20.27 10.36 -16.99
CA HIS A 651 19.29 11.26 -16.40
C HIS A 651 18.14 10.52 -15.70
N ILE A 652 18.34 9.24 -15.41
CA ILE A 652 17.41 8.38 -14.67
C ILE A 652 18.05 7.98 -13.34
N SER A 653 17.33 8.18 -12.24
CA SER A 653 17.73 7.69 -10.92
C SER A 653 16.62 6.85 -10.27
N CYS A 654 17.01 5.81 -9.53
CA CYS A 654 16.12 4.96 -8.74
C CYS A 654 16.80 4.59 -7.42
N ASN A 655 16.06 4.65 -6.32
CA ASN A 655 16.60 4.43 -4.97
C ASN A 655 16.73 2.96 -4.58
N ALA A 656 16.11 2.04 -5.32
CA ALA A 656 16.06 0.62 -4.98
C ALA A 656 17.47 0.01 -4.77
N ALA A 657 18.44 0.41 -5.61
CA ALA A 657 19.82 -0.07 -5.48
C ALA A 657 20.47 0.36 -4.16
N LEU A 658 20.13 1.55 -3.63
CA LEU A 658 20.67 2.03 -2.36
C LEU A 658 20.16 1.20 -1.18
N PHE A 659 18.88 0.82 -1.17
CA PHE A 659 18.33 -0.08 -0.15
C PHE A 659 18.88 -1.49 -0.28
N ASN A 660 18.93 -2.03 -1.50
CA ASN A 660 19.47 -3.36 -1.78
C ASN A 660 20.92 -3.49 -1.32
N SER A 661 21.74 -2.47 -1.55
CA SER A 661 23.16 -2.44 -1.13
C SER A 661 23.37 -2.51 0.37
N ARG A 662 22.34 -2.27 1.20
CA ARG A 662 22.43 -2.40 2.66
C ARG A 662 22.35 -3.84 3.12
N LEU A 663 21.73 -4.72 2.33
CA LEU A 663 21.65 -6.13 2.69
C LEU A 663 23.03 -6.78 2.64
N PRO A 664 23.46 -7.47 3.70
CA PRO A 664 24.77 -8.12 3.72
C PRO A 664 24.86 -9.20 2.64
N THR A 665 25.93 -9.14 1.83
CA THR A 665 26.20 -10.13 0.79
C THR A 665 26.86 -11.36 1.42
N PRO A 666 26.29 -12.57 1.28
CA PRO A 666 26.89 -13.78 1.83
C PRO A 666 28.22 -14.11 1.14
N LEU A 667 29.16 -14.67 1.91
CA LEU A 667 30.48 -15.09 1.44
C LEU A 667 30.43 -16.41 0.64
N VAL A 668 29.80 -16.37 -0.53
CA VAL A 668 29.63 -17.52 -1.44
C VAL A 668 29.95 -17.10 -2.88
N ALA A 669 30.63 -17.96 -3.64
CA ALA A 669 31.15 -17.63 -4.98
C ALA A 669 30.13 -17.03 -5.97
N ALA A 670 28.85 -17.43 -5.89
CA ALA A 670 27.78 -16.97 -6.78
C ALA A 670 27.01 -15.74 -6.26
N ALA A 671 27.23 -15.28 -5.02
CA ALA A 671 26.36 -14.32 -4.33
C ALA A 671 26.22 -12.98 -5.06
N SER A 672 27.31 -12.44 -5.61
CA SER A 672 27.30 -11.13 -6.31
C SER A 672 26.51 -11.12 -7.62
N SER A 673 26.18 -12.30 -8.16
CA SER A 673 25.47 -12.48 -9.44
C SER A 673 24.00 -12.87 -9.26
N GLN A 674 23.49 -12.82 -8.03
CA GLN A 674 22.11 -13.20 -7.72
C GLN A 674 21.29 -11.99 -7.32
N GLY A 675 20.00 -12.02 -7.66
CA GLY A 675 19.05 -10.98 -7.24
C GLY A 675 18.80 -11.01 -5.73
N VAL A 676 18.22 -9.94 -5.20
CA VAL A 676 18.01 -9.75 -3.76
C VAL A 676 16.99 -10.74 -3.16
N ALA A 677 16.04 -11.21 -3.97
CA ALA A 677 15.08 -12.26 -3.60
C ALA A 677 15.66 -13.69 -3.66
N PHE A 678 16.96 -13.86 -3.93
CA PHE A 678 17.60 -15.16 -4.00
C PHE A 678 17.61 -15.89 -2.65
N THR A 679 17.14 -17.14 -2.66
CA THR A 679 17.00 -17.97 -1.46
C THR A 679 17.92 -19.20 -1.43
N GLY A 680 18.86 -19.34 -2.38
CA GLY A 680 19.63 -20.57 -2.53
C GLY A 680 20.45 -20.98 -1.30
N THR A 681 21.02 -20.03 -0.57
CA THR A 681 21.71 -20.29 0.71
C THR A 681 20.81 -20.96 1.74
N PHE A 682 19.56 -20.48 1.87
CA PHE A 682 18.54 -21.09 2.71
C PHE A 682 18.12 -22.46 2.20
N THR A 683 17.99 -22.63 0.88
CA THR A 683 17.69 -23.93 0.27
C THR A 683 18.76 -24.97 0.60
N HIS A 684 20.05 -24.61 0.50
CA HIS A 684 21.15 -25.51 0.87
C HIS A 684 21.11 -25.91 2.36
N LEU A 685 20.80 -24.96 3.26
CA LEU A 685 20.59 -25.28 4.68
C LEU A 685 19.41 -26.25 4.87
N LYS A 686 18.29 -26.02 4.19
CA LYS A 686 17.09 -26.89 4.25
C LYS A 686 17.40 -28.29 3.74
N THR A 687 18.13 -28.43 2.63
CA THR A 687 18.58 -29.74 2.12
C THR A 687 19.48 -30.44 3.14
N SER A 688 20.44 -29.72 3.75
CA SER A 688 21.28 -30.30 4.82
C SER A 688 20.46 -30.75 6.04
N PHE A 689 19.35 -30.06 6.35
CA PHE A 689 18.43 -30.45 7.41
C PHE A 689 17.63 -31.72 7.03
N GLU A 690 17.10 -31.78 5.81
CA GLU A 690 16.37 -32.95 5.29
C GLU A 690 17.25 -34.21 5.29
N ASP A 691 18.51 -34.09 4.90
CA ASP A 691 19.45 -35.21 4.91
C ASP A 691 19.77 -35.67 6.33
N LEU A 692 19.95 -34.74 7.27
CA LEU A 692 20.08 -35.08 8.69
C LEU A 692 18.82 -35.77 9.23
N CYS A 693 17.62 -35.31 8.84
CA CYS A 693 16.36 -35.94 9.23
C CYS A 693 16.29 -37.40 8.77
N LYS A 694 16.68 -37.70 7.52
CA LYS A 694 16.72 -39.09 7.00
C LYS A 694 17.62 -39.99 7.85
N VAL A 695 18.81 -39.49 8.21
CA VAL A 695 19.74 -40.22 9.09
C VAL A 695 19.11 -40.45 10.46
N MET A 696 18.52 -39.41 11.06
CA MET A 696 17.90 -39.48 12.39
C MET A 696 16.74 -40.48 12.44
N TYR A 697 15.87 -40.50 11.43
CA TYR A 697 14.74 -41.44 11.37
C TYR A 697 15.16 -42.92 11.25
N ASN A 698 16.37 -43.19 10.75
CA ASN A 698 16.90 -44.54 10.60
C ASN A 698 17.67 -45.04 11.85
N LEU A 699 17.75 -44.24 12.92
CA LEU A 699 18.43 -44.64 14.15
C LEU A 699 17.63 -45.69 14.93
N GLU A 700 18.31 -46.77 15.33
CA GLU A 700 17.74 -47.76 16.24
C GLU A 700 17.72 -47.25 17.69
N LEU A 701 16.56 -46.76 18.13
CA LEU A 701 16.32 -46.21 19.47
C LEU A 701 15.23 -46.99 20.20
N PRO A 702 15.21 -46.99 21.56
CA PRO A 702 14.15 -47.65 22.34
C PRO A 702 12.73 -47.10 22.09
N LEU A 703 12.63 -45.87 21.60
CA LEU A 703 11.40 -45.23 21.13
C LEU A 703 11.68 -44.63 19.75
N GLY A 704 10.78 -44.86 18.79
CA GLY A 704 10.91 -44.28 17.45
C GLY A 704 10.80 -42.76 17.47
N ILE A 705 11.49 -42.10 16.54
CA ILE A 705 11.33 -40.66 16.32
C ILE A 705 10.04 -40.45 15.52
N LYS A 706 9.09 -39.71 16.09
CA LYS A 706 7.83 -39.35 15.45
C LYS A 706 7.99 -38.14 14.53
N SER A 707 8.64 -37.08 14.99
CA SER A 707 8.77 -35.84 14.22
C SER A 707 10.05 -35.06 14.53
N LEU A 708 10.57 -34.38 13.51
CA LEU A 708 11.68 -33.43 13.58
C LEU A 708 11.20 -32.11 12.98
N LEU A 709 10.98 -31.10 13.83
CA LEU A 709 10.27 -29.88 13.45
C LEU A 709 11.21 -28.67 13.52
N ALA A 710 11.36 -27.96 12.41
CA ALA A 710 12.18 -26.76 12.33
C ALA A 710 11.62 -25.62 13.22
N ALA A 711 12.49 -24.90 13.91
CA ALA A 711 12.13 -23.83 14.84
C ALA A 711 13.05 -22.59 14.76
N SER A 712 13.91 -22.47 13.75
CA SER A 712 14.90 -21.37 13.63
C SER A 712 14.53 -20.34 12.55
N PRO A 713 14.98 -19.07 12.67
CA PRO A 713 14.81 -18.04 11.65
C PRO A 713 15.39 -18.43 10.28
N ALA A 714 16.56 -19.08 10.24
CA ALA A 714 17.19 -19.44 8.97
C ALA A 714 16.42 -20.55 8.23
N LEU A 715 15.79 -21.50 8.94
CA LEU A 715 14.93 -22.53 8.35
C LEU A 715 13.57 -21.98 7.87
N ARG A 716 13.24 -20.73 8.18
CA ARG A 716 12.12 -19.96 7.61
C ARG A 716 12.58 -18.72 6.86
N ASN A 717 13.81 -18.68 6.36
CA ASN A 717 14.35 -17.61 5.50
C ASN A 717 14.31 -16.18 6.11
N THR A 718 14.25 -16.01 7.43
CA THR A 718 14.16 -14.70 8.10
C THR A 718 15.39 -14.37 8.96
N SER A 719 16.44 -15.20 8.96
CA SER A 719 17.69 -14.85 9.66
C SER A 719 18.32 -13.62 9.03
N MET A 720 18.82 -12.70 9.86
CA MET A 720 19.33 -11.41 9.40
C MET A 720 20.46 -11.59 8.38
N LEU A 721 21.42 -12.46 8.73
CA LEU A 721 22.47 -12.95 7.84
C LEU A 721 21.99 -14.21 7.14
N GLN A 722 22.32 -14.36 5.86
CA GLN A 722 22.08 -15.61 5.16
C GLN A 722 23.00 -16.72 5.70
N PRO A 723 22.54 -17.98 5.75
CA PRO A 723 23.35 -19.08 6.24
C PRO A 723 24.48 -19.40 5.27
N VAL A 724 25.72 -19.28 5.74
CA VAL A 724 26.92 -19.65 4.99
C VAL A 724 27.57 -20.87 5.64
N PRO A 725 27.96 -21.89 4.86
CA PRO A 725 28.69 -23.05 5.38
C PRO A 725 29.90 -22.64 6.24
N PHE A 726 30.08 -23.34 7.35
CA PHE A 726 31.19 -23.18 8.31
C PHE A 726 31.28 -21.81 8.99
N ALA A 727 30.30 -20.91 8.78
CA ALA A 727 30.26 -19.58 9.39
C ALA A 727 29.76 -19.62 10.85
N VAL A 728 30.51 -20.31 11.71
CA VAL A 728 30.18 -20.54 13.13
C VAL A 728 30.04 -19.27 13.98
N SER A 729 30.57 -18.14 13.50
CA SER A 729 30.47 -16.84 14.15
C SER A 729 29.17 -16.09 13.85
N ASN A 730 28.35 -16.60 12.92
CA ASN A 730 27.02 -16.08 12.69
C ASN A 730 26.14 -16.34 13.94
N PRO A 731 25.47 -15.34 14.53
CA PRO A 731 24.62 -15.53 15.72
C PRO A 731 23.45 -16.49 15.48
N ASP A 732 23.01 -16.61 14.22
CA ASP A 732 21.96 -17.51 13.78
C ASP A 732 22.53 -18.82 13.18
N PHE A 733 23.82 -19.14 13.42
CA PHE A 733 24.45 -20.39 12.94
C PHE A 733 23.75 -21.64 13.48
N TRP A 734 23.35 -21.60 14.75
CA TRP A 734 22.69 -22.72 15.42
C TRP A 734 21.18 -22.73 15.12
N ASN A 735 20.75 -23.76 14.39
CA ASN A 735 19.35 -23.92 13.99
C ASN A 735 18.60 -24.81 14.98
N ASP A 736 17.66 -24.23 15.73
CA ASP A 736 16.83 -24.96 16.67
C ASP A 736 15.84 -25.90 15.96
N VAL A 737 15.75 -27.13 16.48
CA VAL A 737 14.88 -28.22 16.00
C VAL A 737 14.19 -28.88 17.20
N ILE A 738 12.88 -29.09 17.09
CA ILE A 738 12.09 -29.85 18.07
C ILE A 738 12.02 -31.31 17.64
N LEU A 739 12.50 -32.19 18.51
CA LEU A 739 12.42 -33.63 18.35
C LEU A 739 11.27 -34.19 19.19
N GLN A 740 10.39 -34.97 18.57
CA GLN A 740 9.33 -35.70 19.28
C GLN A 740 9.50 -37.20 19.05
N PHE A 741 9.42 -37.97 20.12
CA PHE A 741 9.31 -39.42 20.06
C PHE A 741 7.86 -39.87 19.88
N GLU A 742 7.68 -41.15 19.62
CA GLU A 742 6.38 -41.80 19.77
C GLU A 742 5.83 -41.64 21.20
N THR A 743 4.50 -41.61 21.31
CA THR A 743 3.83 -41.49 22.61
C THR A 743 4.15 -42.69 23.50
N SER A 744 4.43 -42.44 24.77
CA SER A 744 4.78 -43.49 25.72
C SER A 744 4.17 -43.22 27.10
N SER A 745 3.53 -44.23 27.68
CA SER A 745 3.04 -44.16 29.05
C SER A 745 4.16 -44.16 30.10
N ARG A 746 5.40 -44.46 29.69
CA ARG A 746 6.57 -44.59 30.57
C ARG A 746 7.32 -43.29 30.83
N TRP A 747 6.90 -42.17 30.23
CA TRP A 747 7.47 -40.87 30.54
C TRP A 747 7.27 -40.52 32.03
N PRO A 748 8.31 -40.05 32.73
CA PRO A 748 8.18 -39.63 34.13
C PRO A 748 7.16 -38.50 34.31
N ASP A 749 6.44 -38.52 35.44
CA ASP A 749 5.43 -37.51 35.79
C ASP A 749 5.99 -36.39 36.70
N GLU A 750 7.31 -36.17 36.62
CA GLU A 750 8.06 -35.11 37.31
C GLU A 750 9.03 -34.45 36.31
N ILE A 751 9.08 -33.11 36.28
CA ILE A 751 9.85 -32.33 35.27
C ILE A 751 11.33 -32.72 35.27
N LYS A 752 11.96 -32.83 36.45
CA LYS A 752 13.39 -33.13 36.56
C LYS A 752 13.72 -34.53 36.05
N ALA A 753 12.92 -35.53 36.43
CA ALA A 753 13.07 -36.89 35.94
C ALA A 753 12.80 -36.98 34.43
N LEU A 754 11.81 -36.23 33.93
CA LEU A 754 11.50 -36.15 32.51
C LEU A 754 12.69 -35.60 31.70
N GLU A 755 13.28 -34.48 32.11
CA GLU A 755 14.44 -33.87 31.44
C GLU A 755 15.68 -34.78 31.45
N LYS A 756 15.92 -35.50 32.54
CA LYS A 756 16.99 -36.50 32.60
C LYS A 756 16.76 -37.67 31.65
N THR A 757 15.53 -38.16 31.54
CA THR A 757 15.18 -39.22 30.58
C THR A 757 15.37 -38.73 29.15
N LYS A 758 14.95 -37.50 28.82
CA LYS A 758 15.22 -36.89 27.51
C LYS A 758 16.72 -36.80 27.24
N ALA A 759 17.51 -36.36 28.22
CA ALA A 759 18.96 -36.29 28.10
C ALA A 759 19.58 -37.68 27.81
N ALA A 760 19.07 -38.75 28.42
CA ALA A 760 19.53 -40.11 28.14
C ALA A 760 19.28 -40.53 26.67
N PHE A 761 18.13 -40.17 26.10
CA PHE A 761 17.87 -40.38 24.67
C PHE A 761 18.84 -39.57 23.80
N LEU A 762 19.09 -38.30 24.13
CA LEU A 762 20.01 -37.45 23.38
C LEU A 762 21.47 -37.95 23.44
N ILE A 763 21.91 -38.48 24.60
CA ILE A 763 23.22 -39.13 24.74
C ILE A 763 23.33 -40.32 23.78
N ARG A 764 22.32 -41.20 23.76
CA ARG A 764 22.33 -42.38 22.90
C ARG A 764 22.33 -42.01 21.41
N ILE A 765 21.56 -40.98 21.02
CA ILE A 765 21.60 -40.43 19.65
C ILE A 765 23.00 -39.90 19.32
N SER A 766 23.62 -39.15 20.24
CA SER A 766 24.95 -38.58 20.09
C SER A 766 26.03 -39.67 19.92
N GLU A 767 25.97 -40.75 20.70
CA GLU A 767 26.89 -41.88 20.59
C GLU A 767 26.76 -42.60 19.25
N THR A 768 25.53 -42.90 18.81
CA THR A 768 25.28 -43.57 17.53
C THR A 768 25.72 -42.72 16.34
N LEU A 769 25.39 -41.42 16.34
CA LEU A 769 25.79 -40.51 15.25
C LEU A 769 27.31 -40.37 15.14
N ASN A 770 28.03 -40.18 16.25
CA ASN A 770 29.48 -40.06 16.21
C ASN A 770 30.18 -41.35 15.79
N ARG A 771 29.57 -42.53 16.01
CA ARG A 771 30.14 -43.83 15.64
C ARG A 771 29.86 -44.19 14.18
N ASP A 772 28.62 -43.99 13.73
CA ASP A 772 28.10 -44.59 12.51
C ASP A 772 27.94 -43.57 11.37
N SER A 773 28.35 -42.30 11.56
CA SER A 773 28.18 -41.24 10.57
C SER A 773 29.32 -40.21 10.56
N THR A 774 29.31 -39.29 9.59
CA THR A 774 30.28 -38.19 9.47
C THR A 774 29.89 -36.93 10.28
N TYR A 775 28.79 -36.98 11.02
CA TYR A 775 28.31 -35.86 11.83
C TYR A 775 29.11 -35.77 13.13
N ARG A 776 29.38 -34.55 13.60
CA ARG A 776 30.01 -34.33 14.91
C ARG A 776 28.96 -33.81 15.87
N THR A 777 28.88 -34.38 17.07
CA THR A 777 27.86 -33.98 18.05
C THR A 777 28.44 -33.69 19.44
N PHE A 778 27.76 -32.82 20.18
CA PHE A 778 28.06 -32.56 21.60
C PHE A 778 26.82 -32.04 22.33
N LEU A 779 26.78 -32.23 23.66
CA LEU A 779 25.65 -31.83 24.49
C LEU A 779 25.92 -30.51 25.21
N THR A 780 24.89 -29.70 25.39
CA THR A 780 24.94 -28.45 26.18
C THR A 780 23.72 -28.31 27.08
N LYS A 781 23.84 -27.56 28.17
CA LYS A 781 22.70 -27.15 29.01
C LYS A 781 22.00 -25.92 28.43
N ASP A 782 20.69 -25.84 28.63
CA ASP A 782 19.85 -24.69 28.24
C ASP A 782 19.19 -24.10 29.47
N THR A 783 19.41 -22.82 29.71
CA THR A 783 18.80 -22.07 30.82
C THR A 783 17.77 -21.05 30.33
N SER A 784 17.32 -21.17 29.07
CA SER A 784 16.36 -20.22 28.48
C SER A 784 14.96 -20.33 29.08
N ILE A 785 14.62 -21.46 29.71
CA ILE A 785 13.41 -21.62 30.52
C ILE A 785 13.78 -21.39 31.99
N PRO A 786 13.28 -20.31 32.63
CA PRO A 786 13.62 -20.02 34.02
C PRO A 786 13.25 -21.18 34.95
N PHE A 787 14.09 -21.45 35.95
CA PHE A 787 13.93 -22.51 36.96
C PHE A 787 13.98 -23.96 36.45
N ASN A 788 14.19 -24.21 35.16
CA ASN A 788 14.47 -25.55 34.64
C ASN A 788 15.91 -25.64 34.09
N GLU A 789 16.84 -26.02 34.96
CA GLU A 789 18.28 -26.12 34.64
C GLU A 789 18.68 -27.50 34.07
N ASP A 790 17.77 -28.48 34.11
CA ASP A 790 18.05 -29.84 33.67
C ASP A 790 17.91 -30.03 32.15
N ILE A 791 17.34 -29.05 31.44
CA ILE A 791 17.17 -29.08 29.98
C ILE A 791 18.53 -29.27 29.29
N THR A 792 18.58 -30.29 28.45
CA THR A 792 19.78 -30.67 27.70
C THR A 792 19.50 -30.59 26.20
N LEU A 793 20.42 -29.99 25.45
CA LEU A 793 20.37 -29.86 24.00
C LEU A 793 21.43 -30.73 23.35
N LEU A 794 21.08 -31.32 22.21
CA LEU A 794 22.03 -32.01 21.33
C LEU A 794 22.42 -31.09 20.18
N ASN A 795 23.69 -30.70 20.12
CA ASN A 795 24.25 -29.90 19.05
C ASN A 795 24.87 -30.84 18.01
N ILE A 796 24.53 -30.65 16.74
CA ILE A 796 24.99 -31.46 15.61
C ILE A 796 25.61 -30.54 14.57
N LEU A 797 26.82 -30.87 14.14
CA LEU A 797 27.55 -30.22 13.06
C LEU A 797 27.54 -31.13 11.83
N THR A 798 27.01 -30.62 10.73
CA THR A 798 26.87 -31.39 9.49
C THR A 798 28.14 -31.31 8.66
N PRO A 799 28.46 -32.35 7.85
CA PRO A 799 29.58 -32.29 6.92
C PRO A 799 29.44 -31.13 5.91
N GLY A 800 28.20 -30.70 5.61
CA GLY A 800 27.91 -29.54 4.77
C GLY A 800 28.20 -28.18 5.43
N GLY A 801 28.71 -28.15 6.68
CA GLY A 801 29.13 -26.93 7.34
C GLY A 801 28.04 -26.21 8.14
N TYR A 802 26.91 -26.86 8.46
CA TYR A 802 25.79 -26.25 9.19
C TYR A 802 25.65 -26.80 10.61
N GLY A 803 25.08 -26.01 11.52
CA GLY A 803 24.83 -26.38 12.92
C GLY A 803 23.33 -26.50 13.23
N PHE A 804 22.95 -27.59 13.90
CA PHE A 804 21.58 -27.85 14.37
C PHE A 804 21.57 -28.13 15.87
N ARG A 805 20.54 -27.64 16.58
CA ARG A 805 20.35 -27.87 18.02
C ARG A 805 19.00 -28.53 18.26
N PHE A 806 19.02 -29.75 18.78
CA PHE A 806 17.82 -30.53 19.05
C PHE A 806 17.41 -30.40 20.51
N ARG A 807 16.13 -30.13 20.73
CA ARG A 807 15.45 -30.20 22.02
C ARG A 807 14.31 -31.20 21.95
N VAL A 808 14.09 -31.97 23.01
CA VAL A 808 13.03 -33.00 23.03
C VAL A 808 11.74 -32.43 23.62
N LEU A 809 10.64 -32.59 22.89
CA LEU A 809 9.28 -32.32 23.34
C LEU A 809 8.50 -33.63 23.49
N SER A 810 7.90 -33.84 24.66
CA SER A 810 7.00 -34.96 24.95
C SER A 810 5.58 -34.48 25.22
N GLU A 811 4.63 -35.40 25.17
CA GLU A 811 3.23 -35.17 25.56
C GLU A 811 3.04 -34.84 27.05
N ARG A 812 4.06 -35.12 27.89
CA ARG A 812 4.02 -34.83 29.33
C ARG A 812 4.43 -33.41 29.68
N ASP A 813 5.25 -32.77 28.86
CA ASP A 813 5.80 -31.45 29.15
C ASP A 813 4.73 -30.40 29.47
N GLU A 814 3.82 -30.16 28.52
CA GLU A 814 2.79 -29.15 28.67
C GLU A 814 1.89 -29.43 29.87
N VAL A 815 1.54 -30.70 30.10
CA VAL A 815 0.73 -31.13 31.24
C VAL A 815 1.41 -30.80 32.57
N LEU A 816 2.71 -31.03 32.68
CA LEU A 816 3.47 -30.75 33.91
C LEU A 816 3.60 -29.24 34.16
N TYR A 817 3.86 -28.44 33.12
CA TYR A 817 3.88 -26.98 33.28
C TYR A 817 2.50 -26.42 33.65
N LEU A 818 1.42 -26.89 33.01
CA LEU A 818 0.05 -26.48 33.37
C LEU A 818 -0.34 -26.91 34.79
N ARG A 819 0.10 -28.09 35.23
CA ARG A 819 -0.06 -28.56 36.62
C ARG A 819 0.70 -27.65 37.59
N ALA A 820 1.92 -27.25 37.25
CA ALA A 820 2.69 -26.30 38.05
C ALA A 820 1.95 -24.95 38.18
N VAL A 821 1.39 -24.42 37.08
CA VAL A 821 0.58 -23.18 37.12
C VAL A 821 -0.66 -23.34 38.00
N ALA A 822 -1.34 -24.49 37.95
CA ALA A 822 -2.51 -24.77 38.79
C ALA A 822 -2.15 -24.81 40.28
N ASN A 823 -0.98 -25.35 40.61
CA ASN A 823 -0.52 -25.55 41.99
C ASN A 823 0.21 -24.33 42.59
N ALA A 824 0.55 -23.32 41.79
CA ALA A 824 1.42 -22.20 42.17
C ALA A 824 0.87 -21.22 43.22
N GLY A 825 -0.39 -21.34 43.64
CA GLY A 825 -0.99 -20.48 44.67
C GLY A 825 -0.79 -18.98 44.40
N THR A 826 -0.12 -18.27 45.31
CA THR A 826 0.19 -16.83 45.20
C THR A 826 1.23 -16.50 44.14
N GLN A 827 2.05 -17.46 43.70
CA GLN A 827 3.10 -17.27 42.69
C GLN A 827 2.62 -17.56 41.25
N LYS A 828 1.30 -17.71 41.06
CA LYS A 828 0.71 -18.10 39.77
C LYS A 828 1.16 -17.24 38.58
N ALA A 829 1.31 -15.93 38.76
CA ALA A 829 1.76 -15.03 37.70
C ALA A 829 3.20 -15.33 37.23
N LEU A 830 4.11 -15.66 38.16
CA LEU A 830 5.47 -16.07 37.86
C LEU A 830 5.50 -17.41 37.13
N VAL A 831 4.76 -18.40 37.63
CA VAL A 831 4.74 -19.72 36.98
C VAL A 831 4.08 -19.68 35.60
N GLN A 832 3.10 -18.79 35.40
CA GLN A 832 2.49 -18.55 34.10
C GLN A 832 3.47 -17.91 33.10
N SER A 833 4.37 -17.02 33.54
CA SER A 833 5.41 -16.48 32.65
C SER A 833 6.45 -17.54 32.27
N ILE A 834 6.78 -18.47 33.17
CA ILE A 834 7.63 -19.64 32.86
C ILE A 834 6.96 -20.54 31.82
N TYR A 835 5.66 -20.85 32.00
CA TYR A 835 4.91 -21.61 31.00
C TYR A 835 4.88 -20.91 29.64
N LEU A 836 4.74 -19.58 29.62
CA LEU A 836 4.77 -18.81 28.37
C LEU A 836 6.12 -18.96 27.66
N LYS A 837 7.24 -18.97 28.40
CA LYS A 837 8.58 -19.25 27.84
C LYS A 837 8.70 -20.66 27.27
N PHE A 838 8.17 -21.65 27.97
CA PHE A 838 8.12 -23.02 27.45
C PHE A 838 7.31 -23.07 26.14
N ASN A 839 6.11 -22.47 26.13
CA ASN A 839 5.27 -22.42 24.95
C ASN A 839 5.98 -21.74 23.77
N GLN A 840 6.57 -20.55 23.98
CA GLN A 840 7.38 -19.85 22.97
C GLN A 840 8.40 -20.81 22.34
N LYS A 841 9.26 -21.44 23.15
CA LYS A 841 10.42 -22.22 22.69
C LYS A 841 10.09 -23.59 22.09
N TYR A 842 9.00 -24.24 22.51
CA TYR A 842 8.71 -25.62 22.12
C TYR A 842 7.53 -25.75 21.16
N ILE A 843 6.48 -24.94 21.32
CA ILE A 843 5.21 -25.09 20.60
C ILE A 843 5.01 -23.93 19.62
N GLY A 844 5.12 -22.69 20.12
CA GLY A 844 4.93 -21.46 19.35
C GLY A 844 5.88 -21.35 18.17
N LEU A 845 7.18 -21.60 18.36
CA LEU A 845 8.19 -21.52 17.31
C LEU A 845 7.89 -22.45 16.12
N VAL A 846 7.39 -23.67 16.38
CA VAL A 846 7.05 -24.64 15.33
C VAL A 846 5.88 -24.13 14.49
N LYS A 847 4.82 -23.68 15.15
CA LYS A 847 3.63 -23.12 14.48
C LYS A 847 4.02 -21.91 13.64
N HIS A 848 4.76 -20.97 14.23
CA HIS A 848 5.24 -19.76 13.55
C HIS A 848 6.12 -20.08 12.34
N THR A 849 7.10 -21.00 12.49
CA THR A 849 8.00 -21.41 11.41
C THR A 849 7.24 -22.04 10.25
N ARG A 850 6.21 -22.86 10.53
CA ARG A 850 5.34 -23.42 9.50
C ARG A 850 4.55 -22.33 8.78
N THR A 851 3.91 -21.44 9.52
CA THR A 851 3.08 -20.36 8.96
C THR A 851 3.90 -19.41 8.07
N ILE A 852 5.08 -18.97 8.53
CA ILE A 852 5.97 -18.11 7.73
C ILE A 852 6.46 -18.81 6.45
N ASN A 853 6.85 -20.09 6.53
CA ASN A 853 7.29 -20.83 5.34
C ASN A 853 6.18 -20.95 4.28
N ILE A 854 4.92 -21.09 4.69
CA ILE A 854 3.77 -21.10 3.77
C ILE A 854 3.65 -19.73 3.07
N LEU A 855 3.72 -18.64 3.83
CA LEU A 855 3.55 -17.28 3.31
C LEU A 855 4.69 -16.83 2.40
N LEU A 856 5.93 -17.26 2.67
CA LEU A 856 7.10 -16.93 1.86
C LEU A 856 6.98 -17.36 0.40
N SER A 857 6.22 -18.42 0.11
CA SER A 857 5.93 -18.83 -1.27
C SER A 857 5.14 -17.79 -2.05
N SER A 858 4.37 -16.95 -1.34
CA SER A 858 3.47 -15.95 -1.93
C SER A 858 4.02 -14.53 -1.81
N PHE A 859 5.01 -14.32 -0.93
CA PHE A 859 5.66 -13.03 -0.71
C PHE A 859 7.19 -13.16 -0.81
N PRO A 860 7.76 -13.29 -2.02
CA PRO A 860 9.20 -13.47 -2.21
C PRO A 860 10.05 -12.34 -1.58
N TYR A 861 9.53 -11.11 -1.60
CA TYR A 861 10.18 -9.92 -1.07
C TYR A 861 10.08 -9.77 0.46
N TYR A 862 9.31 -10.62 1.16
CA TYR A 862 9.22 -10.57 2.61
C TYR A 862 10.55 -10.90 3.28
N SER A 863 11.23 -11.97 2.85
CA SER A 863 12.53 -12.40 3.40
C SER A 863 13.60 -11.29 3.38
N PRO A 864 13.93 -10.67 2.22
CA PRO A 864 14.91 -9.59 2.21
C PRO A 864 14.44 -8.34 2.99
N THR A 865 13.13 -8.05 3.00
CA THR A 865 12.58 -6.90 3.72
C THR A 865 12.69 -7.05 5.25
N VAL A 866 12.30 -8.20 5.81
CA VAL A 866 12.40 -8.44 7.26
C VAL A 866 13.86 -8.47 7.71
N ARG A 867 14.77 -8.96 6.86
CA ARG A 867 16.21 -8.94 7.12
C ARG A 867 16.75 -7.51 7.21
N LEU A 868 16.34 -6.63 6.29
CA LEU A 868 16.70 -5.21 6.34
C LEU A 868 16.10 -4.53 7.58
N PHE A 869 14.87 -4.86 7.96
CA PHE A 869 14.25 -4.35 9.18
C PHE A 869 14.99 -4.81 10.45
N LYS A 870 15.39 -6.08 10.53
CA LYS A 870 16.25 -6.59 11.62
C LYS A 870 17.57 -5.85 11.67
N GLN A 871 18.20 -5.60 10.52
CA GLN A 871 19.44 -4.81 10.45
C GLN A 871 19.26 -3.36 10.89
N TRP A 872 18.11 -2.73 10.56
CA TRP A 872 17.79 -1.39 11.04
C TRP A 872 17.61 -1.36 12.56
N LEU A 873 16.88 -2.33 13.13
CA LEU A 873 16.78 -2.48 14.59
C LEU A 873 18.14 -2.74 15.24
N ASP A 874 19.00 -3.53 14.60
CA ASP A 874 20.33 -3.82 15.12
C ASP A 874 21.24 -2.59 15.08
N ALA A 875 21.14 -1.79 14.02
CA ALA A 875 21.88 -0.54 13.86
C ALA A 875 21.62 0.43 15.03
N HIS A 876 20.38 0.45 15.51
CA HIS A 876 19.88 1.23 16.65
C HIS A 876 19.99 0.52 18.01
N CYS A 877 20.67 -0.64 18.08
CA CYS A 877 20.84 -1.44 19.30
C CYS A 877 19.51 -1.87 19.97
N LEU A 878 18.48 -2.12 19.15
CA LEU A 878 17.14 -2.51 19.59
C LEU A 878 16.88 -4.01 19.45
N LEU A 879 17.46 -4.67 18.44
CA LEU A 879 17.08 -6.02 18.01
C LEU A 879 17.07 -7.06 19.15
N ARG A 880 18.01 -7.01 20.10
CA ARG A 880 18.08 -7.99 21.22
C ARG A 880 16.94 -7.89 22.22
N HIS A 881 16.20 -6.79 22.25
CA HIS A 881 15.03 -6.62 23.12
C HIS A 881 13.75 -7.18 22.52
N PHE A 882 13.81 -7.63 21.27
CA PHE A 882 12.68 -8.20 20.55
C PHE A 882 12.94 -9.67 20.24
N THR A 883 11.89 -10.48 20.33
CA THR A 883 11.93 -11.82 19.74
C THR A 883 11.94 -11.70 18.21
N ASP A 884 12.62 -12.64 17.53
CA ASP A 884 12.65 -12.65 16.06
C ASP A 884 11.22 -12.76 15.50
N GLU A 885 10.35 -13.49 16.18
CA GLU A 885 8.95 -13.69 15.82
C GLU A 885 8.13 -12.41 15.93
N LEU A 886 8.30 -11.60 16.98
CA LEU A 886 7.63 -10.31 17.09
C LEU A 886 8.05 -9.36 15.96
N VAL A 887 9.35 -9.31 15.65
CA VAL A 887 9.88 -8.50 14.53
C VAL A 887 9.31 -8.99 13.20
N GLU A 888 9.27 -10.31 13.00
CA GLU A 888 8.72 -10.95 11.81
C GLU A 888 7.23 -10.63 11.62
N LEU A 889 6.41 -10.70 12.68
CA LEU A 889 4.98 -10.40 12.62
C LEU A 889 4.72 -8.91 12.36
N ILE A 890 5.47 -8.00 12.99
CA ILE A 890 5.38 -6.55 12.69
C ILE A 890 5.76 -6.29 11.23
N ALA A 891 6.85 -6.91 10.75
CA ALA A 891 7.31 -6.76 9.38
C ALA A 891 6.35 -7.37 8.35
N LEU A 892 5.52 -8.33 8.77
CA LEU A 892 4.58 -9.02 7.90
C LEU A 892 3.30 -8.20 7.67
N LYS A 893 2.97 -7.25 8.55
CA LYS A 893 1.76 -6.42 8.44
C LYS A 893 1.55 -5.84 7.04
N PRO A 894 2.54 -5.20 6.38
CA PRO A 894 2.32 -4.62 5.05
C PRO A 894 2.15 -5.67 3.94
N PHE A 895 2.51 -6.93 4.16
CA PHE A 895 2.34 -8.00 3.16
C PHE A 895 0.97 -8.66 3.26
N VAL A 896 0.53 -9.01 4.46
CA VAL A 896 -0.78 -9.66 4.67
C VAL A 896 -1.94 -8.67 4.67
N ASP A 897 -1.70 -7.43 5.11
CA ASP A 897 -2.67 -6.35 5.08
C ASP A 897 -2.03 -5.05 4.57
N PRO A 898 -1.82 -4.91 3.24
CA PRO A 898 -1.13 -3.76 2.65
C PRO A 898 -1.93 -2.46 2.67
N ALA A 899 -3.22 -2.49 3.01
CA ALA A 899 -4.09 -1.31 2.93
C ALA A 899 -3.50 -0.12 3.70
N PRO A 900 -3.49 1.10 3.13
CA PRO A 900 -4.15 1.55 1.89
C PRO A 900 -3.32 1.34 0.61
N TYR A 901 -2.13 0.77 0.73
CA TYR A 901 -1.21 0.51 -0.37
C TYR A 901 -1.42 -0.90 -0.98
N THR A 902 -0.49 -1.31 -1.84
CA THR A 902 -0.39 -2.65 -2.43
C THR A 902 0.72 -3.47 -1.78
N VAL A 903 0.69 -4.79 -2.00
CA VAL A 903 1.69 -5.73 -1.46
C VAL A 903 3.08 -5.28 -1.90
N PRO A 904 4.07 -5.23 -1.00
CA PRO A 904 5.43 -4.88 -1.39
C PRO A 904 6.10 -5.95 -2.23
N ASN A 905 6.53 -5.57 -3.44
CA ASN A 905 7.34 -6.38 -4.33
C ASN A 905 8.74 -5.75 -4.56
N SER A 906 9.17 -4.89 -3.63
CA SER A 906 10.54 -4.40 -3.52
C SER A 906 10.95 -4.25 -2.05
N VAL A 907 12.25 -4.30 -1.78
CA VAL A 907 12.80 -4.13 -0.43
C VAL A 907 12.57 -2.72 0.10
N GLU A 908 12.72 -1.71 -0.77
CA GLU A 908 12.50 -0.30 -0.43
C GLU A 908 11.07 -0.08 0.08
N LYS A 909 10.06 -0.39 -0.75
CA LYS A 909 8.66 -0.18 -0.37
C LYS A 909 8.29 -0.96 0.88
N GLY A 910 8.71 -2.23 0.97
CA GLY A 910 8.42 -3.07 2.13
C GLY A 910 8.99 -2.49 3.42
N PHE A 911 10.26 -2.08 3.41
CA PHE A 911 10.91 -1.49 4.57
C PHE A 911 10.27 -0.16 4.97
N LEU A 912 10.01 0.73 4.01
CA LEU A 912 9.41 2.03 4.27
C LEU A 912 7.97 1.91 4.79
N GLN A 913 7.18 0.95 4.30
CA GLN A 913 5.84 0.68 4.82
C GLN A 913 5.87 0.14 6.26
N ILE A 914 6.84 -0.71 6.62
CA ILE A 914 7.01 -1.18 8.01
C ILE A 914 7.30 0.02 8.92
N VAL A 915 8.26 0.87 8.55
CA VAL A 915 8.62 2.05 9.35
C VAL A 915 7.45 3.02 9.46
N SER A 916 6.73 3.25 8.37
CA SER A 916 5.52 4.09 8.36
C SER A 916 4.40 3.52 9.24
N PHE A 917 4.19 2.20 9.23
CA PHE A 917 3.25 1.53 10.12
C PHE A 917 3.65 1.74 11.59
N VAL A 918 4.89 1.44 11.96
CA VAL A 918 5.37 1.57 13.35
C VAL A 918 5.32 3.03 13.85
N ALA A 919 5.54 4.01 12.97
CA ALA A 919 5.47 5.43 13.30
C ALA A 919 4.05 5.89 13.66
N ASN A 920 3.05 5.37 12.94
CA ASN A 920 1.64 5.74 13.09
C ASN A 920 0.88 4.83 14.06
N TRP A 921 1.39 3.63 14.36
CA TRP A 921 0.72 2.67 15.23
C TRP A 921 0.66 3.18 16.68
N ASN A 922 -0.56 3.49 17.13
CA ASN A 922 -0.83 3.77 18.54
C ASN A 922 -1.14 2.47 19.28
N TRP A 923 -0.08 1.75 19.64
CA TRP A 923 -0.18 0.45 20.33
C TRP A 923 -0.92 0.49 21.68
N LYS A 924 -1.18 1.68 22.25
CA LYS A 924 -2.01 1.82 23.46
C LYS A 924 -3.48 1.57 23.16
N ASP A 925 -3.99 2.14 22.08
CA ASP A 925 -5.41 2.13 21.76
C ASP A 925 -5.77 1.05 20.72
N GLU A 926 -4.78 0.58 19.96
CA GLU A 926 -4.99 -0.36 18.84
C GLU A 926 -4.13 -1.62 18.96
N ALA A 927 -4.80 -2.78 18.84
CA ALA A 927 -4.18 -4.08 18.66
C ALA A 927 -3.72 -4.31 17.22
N LEU A 928 -2.60 -5.01 17.03
CA LEU A 928 -2.21 -5.56 15.72
C LEU A 928 -2.76 -6.99 15.60
N ILE A 929 -3.76 -7.18 14.73
CA ILE A 929 -4.39 -8.49 14.50
C ILE A 929 -4.13 -8.91 13.06
N LEU A 930 -3.37 -10.00 12.87
CA LEU A 930 -2.89 -10.45 11.56
C LEU A 930 -3.65 -11.69 11.09
N ASP A 931 -4.16 -11.64 9.87
CA ASP A 931 -4.70 -12.79 9.15
C ASP A 931 -3.59 -13.44 8.32
N LEU A 932 -3.00 -14.52 8.85
CA LEU A 932 -1.75 -15.12 8.35
C LEU A 932 -2.01 -16.16 7.25
N ILE A 933 -2.65 -15.74 6.15
CA ILE A 933 -3.09 -16.64 5.08
C ILE A 933 -2.53 -16.21 3.74
N LYS A 934 -2.30 -17.19 2.87
CA LYS A 934 -1.98 -16.96 1.47
C LYS A 934 -3.11 -16.17 0.79
N ARG A 935 -2.79 -15.04 0.16
CA ARG A 935 -3.73 -14.41 -0.77
C ARG A 935 -3.97 -15.36 -1.94
N ALA A 936 -5.21 -15.81 -2.09
CA ALA A 936 -5.62 -16.53 -3.28
C ALA A 936 -5.77 -15.53 -4.43
N GLU A 937 -4.93 -15.63 -5.46
CA GLU A 937 -5.43 -15.44 -6.81
C GLU A 937 -6.16 -16.73 -7.14
N ALA A 938 -7.49 -16.75 -7.06
CA ALA A 938 -8.23 -17.92 -7.46
C ALA A 938 -9.54 -17.57 -8.14
N THR A 939 -9.77 -18.30 -9.23
CA THR A 939 -11.06 -18.52 -9.89
C THR A 939 -12.08 -19.10 -8.91
N VAL A 940 -13.35 -18.95 -9.27
CA VAL A 940 -14.53 -19.14 -8.41
C VAL A 940 -14.62 -20.52 -7.73
N ASP A 941 -14.06 -21.58 -8.32
CA ASP A 941 -14.20 -22.96 -7.80
C ASP A 941 -13.29 -23.32 -6.60
N GLU A 942 -12.22 -22.55 -6.31
CA GLU A 942 -11.39 -22.81 -5.11
C GLU A 942 -11.90 -22.09 -3.84
N LEU A 943 -12.94 -21.26 -3.95
CA LEU A 943 -13.43 -20.44 -2.83
C LEU A 943 -14.06 -21.29 -1.72
N GLU A 944 -14.71 -22.41 -2.04
CA GLU A 944 -15.52 -23.18 -1.08
C GLU A 944 -14.69 -23.97 -0.07
N ASN A 945 -13.51 -24.50 -0.45
CA ASN A 945 -12.65 -25.28 0.45
C ASN A 945 -11.71 -24.43 1.33
N LYS A 946 -11.51 -23.13 1.03
CA LYS A 946 -10.53 -22.23 1.70
C LYS A 946 -11.17 -21.16 2.60
N LEU A 947 -12.50 -21.04 2.64
CA LEU A 947 -13.23 -20.13 3.54
C LEU A 947 -13.04 -20.48 5.03
N SER A 948 -12.70 -21.73 5.36
CA SER A 948 -12.47 -22.21 6.72
C SER A 948 -11.19 -21.67 7.37
N ASP A 949 -10.24 -21.15 6.58
CA ASP A 949 -8.95 -20.71 7.11
C ASP A 949 -8.88 -19.24 7.53
N LYS A 950 -9.74 -18.37 6.96
CA LYS A 950 -9.80 -16.93 7.25
C LYS A 950 -10.18 -16.62 8.69
N LEU A 951 -9.62 -15.54 9.21
CA LEU A 951 -10.03 -15.02 10.52
C LEU A 951 -11.54 -14.70 10.48
N THR A 952 -12.32 -15.41 11.28
CA THR A 952 -13.77 -15.18 11.38
C THR A 952 -14.07 -13.95 12.25
N ILE A 953 -15.25 -13.37 12.09
CA ILE A 953 -15.71 -12.24 12.92
C ILE A 953 -15.69 -12.62 14.41
N GLN A 954 -16.11 -13.85 14.75
CA GLN A 954 -16.09 -14.36 16.12
C GLN A 954 -14.66 -14.44 16.67
N ALA A 955 -13.72 -15.00 15.92
CA ALA A 955 -12.31 -15.07 16.32
C ALA A 955 -11.71 -13.67 16.52
N PHE A 956 -12.00 -12.75 15.60
CA PHE A 956 -11.58 -11.35 15.70
C PHE A 956 -12.12 -10.66 16.96
N GLN A 957 -13.42 -10.81 17.27
CA GLN A 957 -14.03 -10.27 18.49
C GLN A 957 -13.44 -10.86 19.77
N ILE A 958 -13.10 -12.16 19.78
CA ILE A 958 -12.42 -12.80 20.92
C ILE A 958 -11.04 -12.15 21.14
N ILE A 959 -10.27 -11.95 20.08
CA ILE A 959 -8.95 -11.31 20.15
C ILE A 959 -9.07 -9.86 20.63
N GLN A 960 -10.04 -9.09 20.12
CA GLN A 960 -10.31 -7.73 20.60
C GLN A 960 -10.70 -7.72 22.08
N SER A 961 -11.55 -8.63 22.52
CA SER A 961 -11.90 -8.77 23.94
C SER A 961 -10.69 -9.07 24.82
N ASN A 962 -9.74 -9.88 24.33
CA ASN A 962 -8.48 -10.13 25.02
C ASN A 962 -7.63 -8.86 25.15
N PHE A 963 -7.52 -8.07 24.08
CA PHE A 963 -6.84 -6.78 24.11
C PHE A 963 -7.48 -5.82 25.12
N GLU A 964 -8.80 -5.67 25.10
CA GLU A 964 -9.53 -4.81 26.05
C GLU A 964 -9.34 -5.26 27.50
N LYS A 965 -9.36 -6.56 27.78
CA LYS A 965 -9.09 -7.10 29.12
C LYS A 965 -7.69 -6.73 29.60
N ILE A 966 -6.69 -6.84 28.73
CA ILE A 966 -5.32 -6.43 29.05
C ILE A 966 -5.27 -4.92 29.32
N ARG A 967 -5.86 -4.10 28.46
CA ARG A 967 -5.88 -2.63 28.61
C ARG A 967 -6.66 -2.15 29.84
N LYS A 968 -7.70 -2.87 30.28
CA LYS A 968 -8.36 -2.59 31.57
C LYS A 968 -7.42 -2.76 32.76
N SER A 969 -6.52 -3.75 32.70
CA SER A 969 -5.53 -4.01 33.76
C SER A 969 -4.23 -3.22 33.61
N ASP A 970 -3.90 -2.78 32.39
CA ASP A 970 -2.69 -2.05 32.03
C ASP A 970 -3.01 -0.93 31.02
N PRO A 971 -3.71 0.14 31.45
CA PRO A 971 -4.21 1.18 30.54
C PRO A 971 -3.09 2.04 29.95
N SER A 972 -1.96 2.15 30.66
CA SER A 972 -0.79 2.89 30.16
C SER A 972 0.16 2.03 29.32
N GLY A 973 -0.10 0.71 29.22
CA GLY A 973 0.75 -0.25 28.54
C GLY A 973 2.14 -0.37 29.17
N MET A 974 2.25 -0.28 30.50
CA MET A 974 3.52 -0.42 31.21
C MET A 974 4.08 -1.83 31.11
N LYS A 975 3.23 -2.85 31.10
CA LYS A 975 3.61 -4.27 31.04
C LYS A 975 3.52 -4.84 29.64
N THR A 976 2.44 -4.51 28.92
CA THR A 976 2.20 -5.05 27.57
C THR A 976 2.03 -3.91 26.57
N GLN A 977 3.11 -3.56 25.87
CA GLN A 977 3.09 -2.48 24.88
C GLN A 977 2.48 -3.00 23.58
N PHE A 978 3.16 -3.95 22.94
CA PHE A 978 2.74 -4.51 21.65
C PHE A 978 1.79 -5.69 21.85
N PHE A 979 0.52 -5.52 21.50
CA PHE A 979 -0.42 -6.61 21.36
C PHE A 979 -0.44 -7.04 19.89
N VAL A 980 0.13 -8.22 19.59
CA VAL A 980 0.26 -8.75 18.23
C VAL A 980 -0.33 -10.15 18.18
N ALA A 981 -1.56 -10.26 17.67
CA ALA A 981 -2.33 -11.48 17.66
C ALA A 981 -2.54 -12.01 16.24
N SER A 982 -2.81 -13.30 16.16
CA SER A 982 -3.24 -14.00 14.94
C SER A 982 -4.17 -15.15 15.33
N ARG A 983 -4.64 -15.91 14.33
CA ARG A 983 -5.37 -17.16 14.61
C ARG A 983 -4.54 -18.16 15.41
N ASP A 984 -3.22 -18.22 15.16
CA ASP A 984 -2.31 -19.15 15.84
C ASP A 984 -1.98 -18.71 17.28
N ASP A 985 -2.05 -17.40 17.56
CA ASP A 985 -1.91 -16.82 18.90
C ASP A 985 -3.00 -15.76 19.16
N PRO A 986 -4.18 -16.17 19.68
CA PRO A 986 -5.25 -15.24 20.02
C PRO A 986 -4.97 -14.46 21.32
N SER A 987 -3.90 -14.79 22.05
CA SER A 987 -3.54 -14.09 23.29
C SER A 987 -2.90 -12.73 23.02
N GLY A 988 -2.22 -12.59 21.88
CA GLY A 988 -1.55 -11.36 21.43
C GLY A 988 -0.29 -10.99 22.22
N ILE A 989 0.10 -11.79 23.21
CA ILE A 989 1.21 -11.50 24.14
C ILE A 989 2.31 -12.55 24.09
N LEU A 990 2.18 -13.59 23.26
CA LEU A 990 3.13 -14.68 23.22
C LEU A 990 4.53 -14.21 22.86
N TRP A 991 4.69 -13.17 22.05
CA TRP A 991 6.01 -12.73 21.55
C TRP A 991 6.48 -11.39 22.12
N SER A 992 5.64 -10.68 22.88
CA SER A 992 5.87 -9.30 23.33
C SER A 992 5.98 -9.11 24.85
N ASN A 993 5.84 -10.18 25.62
CA ASN A 993 5.79 -10.14 27.09
C ASN A 993 7.05 -9.59 27.79
N GLU A 994 8.20 -9.52 27.10
CA GLU A 994 9.47 -9.04 27.66
C GLU A 994 9.84 -7.64 27.19
N VAL A 995 9.04 -7.03 26.33
CA VAL A 995 9.33 -5.69 25.83
C VAL A 995 9.12 -4.69 26.97
N THR A 996 10.08 -3.78 27.13
CA THR A 996 9.98 -2.71 28.12
C THR A 996 9.45 -1.43 27.50
N LEU A 997 8.74 -0.62 28.29
CA LEU A 997 8.17 0.65 27.83
C LEU A 997 9.21 1.60 27.18
N PRO A 998 10.43 1.81 27.73
CA PRO A 998 11.43 2.66 27.10
C PRO A 998 11.87 2.15 25.72
N ILE A 999 12.00 0.84 25.55
CA ILE A 999 12.38 0.21 24.28
C ILE A 999 11.27 0.36 23.24
N ALA A 1000 10.02 0.05 23.60
CA ALA A 1000 8.87 0.23 22.72
C ALA A 1000 8.71 1.69 22.28
N SER A 1001 8.83 2.63 23.24
CA SER A 1001 8.71 4.07 22.97
C SER A 1001 9.84 4.57 22.07
N ARG A 1002 11.07 4.07 22.28
CA ARG A 1002 12.22 4.41 21.43
C ARG A 1002 12.04 3.89 20.00
N LEU A 1003 11.53 2.67 19.81
CA LEU A 1003 11.21 2.15 18.47
C LEU A 1003 10.21 3.07 17.75
N THR A 1004 9.11 3.43 18.39
CA THR A 1004 8.11 4.34 17.82
C THR A 1004 8.70 5.73 17.51
N ALA A 1005 9.53 6.28 18.41
CA ALA A 1005 10.16 7.59 18.21
C ALA A 1005 11.13 7.60 17.02
N LEU A 1006 11.98 6.57 16.89
CA LEU A 1006 12.89 6.43 15.75
C LEU A 1006 12.14 6.25 14.43
N ALA A 1007 11.04 5.46 14.44
CA ALA A 1007 10.20 5.31 13.25
C ALA A 1007 9.57 6.65 12.83
N ARG A 1008 9.06 7.43 13.79
CA ARG A 1008 8.53 8.79 13.52
C ARG A 1008 9.59 9.73 12.97
N ALA A 1009 10.81 9.70 13.53
CA ALA A 1009 11.93 10.49 13.03
C ALA A 1009 12.31 10.11 11.60
N ALA A 1010 12.32 8.81 11.28
CA ALA A 1010 12.57 8.33 9.92
C ALA A 1010 11.48 8.79 8.93
N VAL A 1011 10.19 8.64 9.28
CA VAL A 1011 9.08 9.13 8.44
C VAL A 1011 9.12 10.66 8.26
N GLN A 1012 9.49 11.40 9.29
CA GLN A 1012 9.66 12.85 9.19
C GLN A 1012 10.80 13.21 8.24
N LEU A 1013 11.94 12.51 8.32
CA LEU A 1013 13.08 12.70 7.43
C LEU A 1013 12.68 12.43 5.97
N MET A 1014 11.91 11.37 5.70
CA MET A 1014 11.37 11.07 4.36
C MET A 1014 10.47 12.17 3.80
N ARG A 1015 9.71 12.86 4.65
CA ARG A 1015 8.79 13.93 4.21
C ARG A 1015 9.52 15.25 3.95
N GLN A 1016 10.70 15.43 4.52
CA GLN A 1016 11.44 16.70 4.48
C GLN A 1016 12.61 16.69 3.49
N GLN A 1017 13.20 15.53 3.23
CA GLN A 1017 14.39 15.38 2.40
C GLN A 1017 14.23 14.23 1.40
N ASP A 1018 14.78 14.40 0.21
CA ASP A 1018 14.83 13.35 -0.79
C ASP A 1018 15.67 12.16 -0.31
N ILE A 1019 15.28 10.96 -0.76
CA ILE A 1019 16.05 9.74 -0.47
C ILE A 1019 17.34 9.80 -1.27
N THR A 1020 18.46 9.91 -0.56
CA THR A 1020 19.82 9.98 -1.08
C THR A 1020 20.69 9.04 -0.26
N LYS A 1021 21.92 8.80 -0.69
CA LYS A 1021 22.86 7.97 0.07
C LYS A 1021 23.04 8.47 1.51
N THR A 1022 23.15 9.79 1.69
CA THR A 1022 23.32 10.43 3.00
C THR A 1022 22.09 10.27 3.89
N THR A 1023 20.88 10.44 3.36
CA THR A 1023 19.66 10.26 4.16
C THR A 1023 19.46 8.80 4.56
N ILE A 1024 19.79 7.85 3.68
CA ILE A 1024 19.80 6.42 4.03
C ILE A 1024 20.88 6.12 5.09
N ASP A 1025 22.09 6.70 4.98
CA ASP A 1025 23.11 6.53 6.04
C ASP A 1025 22.60 7.00 7.40
N LEU A 1026 21.83 8.10 7.45
CA LEU A 1026 21.20 8.57 8.67
C LEU A 1026 20.17 7.58 9.23
N PHE A 1027 19.40 6.88 8.38
CA PHE A 1027 18.41 5.89 8.85
C PHE A 1027 19.07 4.76 9.65
N PHE A 1028 20.29 4.36 9.28
CA PHE A 1028 21.04 3.27 9.91
C PHE A 1028 22.12 3.75 10.87
N THR A 1029 22.14 5.04 11.22
CA THR A 1029 23.07 5.58 12.21
C THR A 1029 22.42 5.60 13.60
N PRO A 1030 22.99 4.96 14.63
CA PRO A 1030 22.39 4.93 15.97
C PRO A 1030 22.34 6.32 16.61
N ALA A 1031 21.19 6.63 17.22
CA ALA A 1031 21.05 7.77 18.14
C ALA A 1031 21.66 7.44 19.51
N VAL A 1032 23.01 7.40 19.58
CA VAL A 1032 23.76 7.08 20.81
C VAL A 1032 23.56 8.11 21.93
N ASN A 1033 23.09 9.31 21.61
CA ASN A 1033 22.92 10.40 22.58
C ASN A 1033 21.82 10.09 23.60
N ASP A 1034 20.86 9.24 23.29
CA ASP A 1034 19.73 8.98 24.17
C ASP A 1034 20.03 7.99 25.31
N PHE A 1035 21.28 7.55 25.47
CA PHE A 1035 21.70 6.60 26.51
C PHE A 1035 22.44 7.32 27.66
N ASP A 1036 22.35 6.79 28.88
CA ASP A 1036 23.04 7.35 30.05
C ASP A 1036 24.55 7.12 30.01
N PHE A 1037 24.96 5.96 29.48
CA PHE A 1037 26.35 5.62 29.27
C PHE A 1037 26.52 4.61 28.14
N PHE A 1038 27.75 4.46 27.66
CA PHE A 1038 28.12 3.42 26.71
C PHE A 1038 29.50 2.85 27.01
N ILE A 1039 29.63 1.55 26.80
CA ILE A 1039 30.81 0.73 27.01
C ILE A 1039 31.35 0.36 25.63
N LYS A 1040 32.63 0.63 25.40
CA LYS A 1040 33.33 0.16 24.20
C LYS A 1040 34.03 -1.15 24.52
N THR A 1041 33.75 -2.20 23.76
CA THR A 1041 34.42 -3.51 23.89
C THR A 1041 35.39 -3.75 22.75
N LYS A 1042 36.42 -4.59 22.99
CA LYS A 1042 37.32 -5.07 21.93
C LYS A 1042 36.50 -5.88 20.90
N ALA A 1043 36.72 -5.64 19.61
CA ALA A 1043 36.05 -6.40 18.57
C ALA A 1043 36.51 -7.87 18.57
N SER A 1044 35.54 -8.79 18.44
CA SER A 1044 35.82 -10.19 18.11
C SER A 1044 36.03 -10.29 16.59
N ASP A 1045 37.20 -10.72 16.18
CA ASP A 1045 37.66 -10.66 14.78
C ASP A 1045 37.09 -11.80 13.93
N LYS A 1046 35.93 -11.60 13.24
CA LYS A 1046 35.30 -12.64 12.39
C LYS A 1046 34.45 -12.06 11.26
N SER A 1047 34.59 -12.64 10.06
CA SER A 1047 33.82 -12.28 8.86
C SER A 1047 32.31 -12.54 8.97
N MET A 1048 31.84 -13.34 9.95
CA MET A 1048 30.42 -13.71 10.15
C MET A 1048 29.74 -14.30 8.90
N GLY A 1049 30.53 -14.79 7.93
CA GLY A 1049 30.03 -15.27 6.64
C GLY A 1049 29.61 -14.15 5.67
N ILE A 1050 30.08 -12.92 5.88
CA ILE A 1050 29.78 -11.75 5.06
C ILE A 1050 31.00 -11.44 4.18
N SER A 1051 30.75 -11.08 2.91
CA SER A 1051 31.80 -10.58 2.00
C SER A 1051 32.16 -9.14 2.34
N LYS A 1052 33.46 -8.82 2.43
CA LYS A 1052 33.89 -7.42 2.64
C LYS A 1052 33.78 -6.63 1.33
N PRO A 1053 33.30 -5.37 1.38
CA PRO A 1053 33.26 -4.51 0.19
C PRO A 1053 34.68 -4.28 -0.35
N GLY A 1054 34.92 -4.58 -1.63
CA GLY A 1054 36.21 -4.36 -2.30
C GLY A 1054 37.24 -5.49 -2.16
N GLU A 1055 36.90 -6.59 -1.49
CA GLU A 1055 37.75 -7.79 -1.45
C GLU A 1055 37.66 -8.56 -2.78
N PHE A 1056 38.80 -8.83 -3.43
CA PHE A 1056 38.79 -9.56 -4.70
C PHE A 1056 38.31 -11.00 -4.49
N LYS A 1057 37.46 -11.50 -5.42
CA LYS A 1057 36.84 -12.84 -5.33
C LYS A 1057 37.83 -14.00 -5.15
N ASN A 1058 39.06 -13.85 -5.63
CA ASN A 1058 40.14 -14.83 -5.50
C ASN A 1058 40.89 -14.77 -4.16
N LEU A 1059 40.70 -13.72 -3.35
CA LEU A 1059 41.28 -13.55 -2.02
C LEU A 1059 40.30 -13.90 -0.89
N ALA A 1060 39.01 -14.05 -1.19
CA ALA A 1060 37.98 -14.45 -0.25
C ALA A 1060 38.22 -15.90 0.24
N VAL A 1061 38.68 -16.07 1.47
CA VAL A 1061 38.89 -17.38 2.09
C VAL A 1061 37.52 -17.98 2.49
N HIS A 1062 37.01 -18.90 1.67
CA HIS A 1062 35.84 -19.69 2.04
C HIS A 1062 36.22 -20.73 3.11
N GLY A 1063 35.42 -20.84 4.17
CA GLY A 1063 35.59 -21.93 5.14
C GLY A 1063 35.29 -23.26 4.46
N THR A 1064 36.21 -24.22 4.56
CA THR A 1064 36.05 -25.59 4.02
C THR A 1064 35.91 -26.64 5.12
N SER A 1065 36.11 -26.25 6.39
CA SER A 1065 36.02 -27.10 7.55
C SER A 1065 35.68 -26.29 8.80
N PHE A 1066 35.16 -26.95 9.83
CA PHE A 1066 34.98 -26.32 11.15
C PHE A 1066 36.33 -26.05 11.82
N PRO A 1067 36.44 -24.99 12.64
CA PRO A 1067 37.60 -24.79 13.51
C PRO A 1067 37.71 -25.94 14.53
N GLU A 1068 38.92 -26.21 15.04
CA GLU A 1068 39.15 -27.21 16.08
C GLU A 1068 38.33 -26.92 17.34
N ASP A 1069 38.30 -25.66 17.75
CA ASP A 1069 37.41 -25.15 18.80
C ASP A 1069 36.47 -24.07 18.24
N ILE A 1070 35.17 -24.37 18.25
CA ILE A 1070 34.10 -23.50 17.77
C ILE A 1070 33.85 -22.34 18.73
N THR A 1071 34.21 -22.45 20.01
CA THR A 1071 34.00 -21.39 21.00
C THR A 1071 34.98 -20.23 20.85
N SER A 1072 36.20 -20.49 20.34
CA SER A 1072 37.12 -19.44 19.84
C SER A 1072 36.44 -18.52 18.79
N LYS A 1073 35.46 -19.10 18.10
CA LYS A 1073 34.44 -18.56 17.20
C LYS A 1073 33.47 -17.49 17.71
N TYR A 1074 33.22 -17.42 19.01
CA TYR A 1074 32.07 -16.69 19.54
C TYR A 1074 32.33 -15.20 19.75
N ASP A 1075 31.25 -14.42 19.78
CA ASP A 1075 31.30 -13.02 20.20
C ASP A 1075 31.11 -12.92 21.72
N LEU A 1076 32.20 -12.62 22.41
CA LEU A 1076 32.22 -12.47 23.86
C LEU A 1076 31.42 -11.25 24.33
N THR A 1077 31.21 -10.24 23.48
CA THR A 1077 30.40 -9.05 23.82
C THR A 1077 28.97 -9.45 24.12
N THR A 1078 28.42 -10.35 23.31
CA THR A 1078 27.06 -10.87 23.47
C THR A 1078 26.90 -11.60 24.80
N MET A 1079 27.88 -12.45 25.16
CA MET A 1079 27.88 -13.18 26.44
C MET A 1079 28.04 -12.26 27.64
N LEU A 1080 28.90 -11.24 27.55
CA LEU A 1080 29.04 -10.21 28.60
C LEU A 1080 27.70 -9.52 28.88
N VAL A 1081 26.96 -9.14 27.83
CA VAL A 1081 25.65 -8.48 28.00
C VAL A 1081 24.63 -9.41 28.64
N ASP A 1082 24.65 -10.71 28.34
CA ASP A 1082 23.76 -11.68 28.96
C ASP A 1082 24.03 -11.81 30.47
N GLU A 1083 25.31 -11.83 30.88
CA GLU A 1083 25.69 -11.81 32.30
C GLU A 1083 25.36 -10.48 32.99
N LEU A 1084 25.55 -9.35 32.30
CA LEU A 1084 25.15 -8.03 32.80
C LEU A 1084 23.63 -7.93 33.01
N ASN A 1085 22.83 -8.49 32.10
CA ASN A 1085 21.37 -8.52 32.24
C ASN A 1085 20.94 -9.42 33.41
N LYS A 1086 21.58 -10.58 33.62
CA LYS A 1086 21.30 -11.43 34.79
C LYS A 1086 21.56 -10.72 36.12
N LYS A 1087 22.66 -9.95 36.20
CA LYS A 1087 23.07 -9.29 37.44
C LYS A 1087 22.39 -7.93 37.68
N PHE A 1088 22.24 -7.12 36.63
CA PHE A 1088 21.84 -5.72 36.72
C PHE A 1088 20.59 -5.37 35.88
N GLY A 1089 19.93 -6.35 35.23
CA GLY A 1089 18.74 -6.10 34.40
C GLY A 1089 17.56 -5.45 35.13
N ASN A 1090 17.54 -5.53 36.46
CA ASN A 1090 16.53 -4.91 37.33
C ASN A 1090 16.73 -3.39 37.46
N ILE A 1091 17.94 -2.89 37.20
CA ILE A 1091 18.34 -1.48 37.39
C ILE A 1091 18.79 -0.80 36.11
N ILE A 1092 19.31 -1.55 35.14
CA ILE A 1092 19.84 -1.03 33.89
C ILE A 1092 19.29 -1.87 32.73
N ILE A 1093 18.84 -1.18 31.69
CA ILE A 1093 18.50 -1.78 30.40
C ILE A 1093 19.76 -1.72 29.53
N PHE A 1094 20.36 -2.88 29.24
CA PHE A 1094 21.52 -2.98 28.35
C PHE A 1094 21.09 -3.24 26.91
N SER A 1095 21.62 -2.44 25.99
CA SER A 1095 21.43 -2.54 24.55
C SER A 1095 22.75 -2.79 23.86
N THR A 1096 22.81 -3.78 22.96
CA THR A 1096 23.99 -4.03 22.12
C THR A 1096 23.55 -4.49 20.74
N ARG A 1097 24.49 -4.47 19.79
CA ARG A 1097 24.30 -5.03 18.46
C ARG A 1097 24.46 -6.55 18.48
N LYS A 1098 23.57 -7.25 17.81
CA LYS A 1098 23.62 -8.70 17.54
C LYS A 1098 24.67 -9.01 16.47
N CYS A 1099 24.87 -8.17 15.45
CA CYS A 1099 25.89 -8.36 14.41
C CYS A 1099 26.76 -7.11 14.19
N PRO A 1100 27.74 -6.86 15.07
CA PRO A 1100 28.62 -5.70 14.93
C PRO A 1100 29.43 -5.67 13.63
N ALA A 1101 29.76 -6.82 13.03
CA ALA A 1101 30.59 -6.90 11.81
C ALA A 1101 29.97 -6.23 10.58
N ILE A 1102 28.65 -6.02 10.54
CA ILE A 1102 27.96 -5.35 9.43
C ILE A 1102 28.35 -3.86 9.34
N PHE A 1103 28.70 -3.24 10.47
CA PHE A 1103 28.78 -1.78 10.59
C PHE A 1103 30.21 -1.23 10.48
N ASP A 1104 31.17 -2.05 10.04
CA ASP A 1104 32.56 -1.71 9.74
C ASP A 1104 33.25 -0.83 10.81
N LYS A 1105 32.98 -1.15 12.08
CA LYS A 1105 33.60 -0.50 13.24
C LYS A 1105 34.43 -1.53 13.98
N ALA A 1106 35.72 -1.23 14.15
CA ALA A 1106 36.66 -2.03 14.95
C ALA A 1106 36.32 -2.11 16.46
N GLU A 1107 35.18 -1.53 16.89
CA GLU A 1107 34.73 -1.49 18.28
C GLU A 1107 33.25 -1.80 18.36
N SER A 1108 32.89 -2.74 19.23
CA SER A 1108 31.50 -3.01 19.60
C SER A 1108 31.08 -2.07 20.73
N ILE A 1109 29.79 -1.70 20.74
CA ILE A 1109 29.23 -0.73 21.70
C ILE A 1109 28.10 -1.41 22.47
N VAL A 1110 28.17 -1.35 23.80
CA VAL A 1110 27.08 -1.70 24.72
C VAL A 1110 26.56 -0.40 25.34
N CYS A 1111 25.31 -0.06 25.11
CA CYS A 1111 24.66 1.12 25.67
C CYS A 1111 23.84 0.74 26.91
N GLY A 1112 23.78 1.64 27.90
CA GLY A 1112 23.00 1.44 29.12
C GLY A 1112 22.06 2.60 29.42
N VAL A 1113 20.86 2.27 29.89
CA VAL A 1113 19.89 3.23 30.46
C VAL A 1113 19.48 2.77 31.84
N PHE A 1114 19.57 3.63 32.84
CA PHE A 1114 19.07 3.34 34.18
C PHE A 1114 17.55 3.37 34.21
N VAL A 1115 16.94 2.38 34.86
CA VAL A 1115 15.51 2.38 35.11
C VAL A 1115 15.18 3.52 36.09
N PRO A 1116 14.23 4.44 35.79
CA PRO A 1116 13.98 5.60 36.65
C PRO A 1116 13.62 5.24 38.10
N SER A 1117 12.90 4.14 38.31
CA SER A 1117 12.54 3.66 39.64
C SER A 1117 13.74 3.14 40.45
N ALA A 1118 14.88 2.84 39.82
CA ALA A 1118 16.11 2.45 40.51
C ALA A 1118 16.90 3.68 41.01
N LEU A 1119 16.70 4.85 40.41
CA LEU A 1119 17.43 6.08 40.74
C LEU A 1119 16.85 6.87 41.92
N SER A 1120 15.59 6.61 42.28
CA SER A 1120 14.91 7.30 43.38
C SER A 1120 15.48 6.91 44.75
N LYS A 1121 15.42 7.84 45.71
CA LYS A 1121 15.69 7.54 47.13
C LYS A 1121 14.64 6.53 47.62
N LYS A 1122 15.08 5.49 48.33
CA LYS A 1122 14.21 4.44 48.90
C LYS A 1122 14.61 4.19 50.34
N LYS A 1123 13.65 3.80 51.18
CA LYS A 1123 13.99 3.27 52.50
C LYS A 1123 14.75 1.96 52.38
N PHE A 1124 15.76 1.77 53.22
CA PHE A 1124 16.51 0.53 53.27
C PHE A 1124 15.60 -0.68 53.57
N ARG A 1125 15.71 -1.72 52.75
CA ARG A 1125 15.07 -3.03 52.95
C ARG A 1125 16.00 -4.13 52.44
N VAL A 1126 16.05 -5.25 53.15
CA VAL A 1126 16.84 -6.43 52.74
C VAL A 1126 16.40 -6.98 51.37
N SER A 1127 15.16 -6.75 50.96
CA SER A 1127 14.60 -7.21 49.69
C SER A 1127 14.86 -6.27 48.50
N LEU A 1128 15.66 -5.21 48.66
CA LEU A 1128 15.94 -4.26 47.58
C LEU A 1128 16.68 -4.92 46.41
N GLY A 1129 17.57 -5.88 46.68
CA GLY A 1129 18.30 -6.63 45.64
C GLY A 1129 19.15 -5.74 44.71
N VAL A 1130 19.53 -4.55 45.18
CA VAL A 1130 20.30 -3.55 44.42
C VAL A 1130 21.41 -2.98 45.28
N ASP A 1131 22.52 -2.62 44.65
CA ASP A 1131 23.65 -2.00 45.32
C ASP A 1131 23.37 -0.54 45.64
N VAL A 1132 23.37 -0.20 46.93
CA VAL A 1132 22.91 1.08 47.44
C VAL A 1132 23.90 1.67 48.43
N LYS A 1133 23.99 3.01 48.42
CA LYS A 1133 24.71 3.80 49.42
C LYS A 1133 23.72 4.60 50.29
N PRO A 1134 24.04 4.83 51.57
CA PRO A 1134 23.24 5.71 52.43
C PRO A 1134 23.23 7.16 51.91
N THR A 1135 22.09 7.86 52.03
CA THR A 1135 22.01 9.28 51.64
C THR A 1135 22.37 10.25 52.77
N GLY A 1136 22.64 9.75 53.98
CA GLY A 1136 22.99 10.56 55.17
C GLY A 1136 21.80 11.19 55.89
N GLU A 1137 20.60 11.13 55.31
CA GLU A 1137 19.33 11.59 55.88
C GLU A 1137 18.45 10.37 56.22
N GLY A 1138 18.34 10.02 57.51
CA GLY A 1138 17.50 8.91 57.98
C GLY A 1138 17.87 7.53 57.41
N ASP A 1139 16.87 6.66 57.25
CA ASP A 1139 17.00 5.29 56.73
C ASP A 1139 16.95 5.20 55.19
N ASP A 1140 17.16 6.32 54.50
CA ASP A 1140 17.09 6.39 53.05
C ASP A 1140 18.43 5.98 52.39
N VAL A 1141 18.29 5.23 51.31
CA VAL A 1141 19.38 4.72 50.48
C VAL A 1141 19.13 5.05 49.02
N GLN A 1142 20.21 5.16 48.24
CA GLN A 1142 20.17 5.42 46.81
C GLN A 1142 21.15 4.51 46.08
N LEU A 1143 20.87 4.18 44.83
CA LEU A 1143 21.76 3.38 43.97
C LEU A 1143 23.21 3.91 43.98
N ASN A 1144 24.15 3.02 44.27
CA ASN A 1144 25.58 3.32 44.21
C ASN A 1144 26.09 3.19 42.76
N LYS A 1145 25.88 4.23 41.94
CA LYS A 1145 26.27 4.19 40.52
C LYS A 1145 27.75 3.87 40.30
N GLN A 1146 28.64 4.37 41.16
CA GLN A 1146 30.08 4.17 41.00
C GLN A 1146 30.44 2.70 41.16
N ASP A 1147 29.96 2.07 42.23
CA ASP A 1147 30.25 0.65 42.49
C ASP A 1147 29.63 -0.25 41.42
N VAL A 1148 28.43 0.07 40.92
CA VAL A 1148 27.85 -0.62 39.76
C VAL A 1148 28.79 -0.56 38.55
N PHE A 1149 29.39 0.60 38.24
CA PHE A 1149 30.36 0.71 37.15
C PHE A 1149 31.67 -0.03 37.43
N ASP A 1150 32.14 -0.04 38.68
CA ASP A 1150 33.35 -0.78 39.09
C ASP A 1150 33.12 -2.30 38.95
N GLN A 1151 31.95 -2.80 39.36
CA GLN A 1151 31.54 -4.19 39.16
C GLN A 1151 31.38 -4.57 37.69
N ILE A 1152 30.83 -3.67 36.85
CA ILE A 1152 30.76 -3.87 35.39
C ILE A 1152 32.16 -3.98 34.80
N THR A 1153 33.07 -3.10 35.23
CA THR A 1153 34.48 -3.09 34.77
C THR A 1153 35.19 -4.36 35.19
N LEU A 1154 35.00 -4.80 36.43
CA LEU A 1154 35.56 -6.04 36.97
C LEU A 1154 35.05 -7.27 36.21
N LEU A 1155 33.74 -7.33 35.91
CA LEU A 1155 33.14 -8.45 35.19
C LEU A 1155 33.62 -8.52 33.73
N GLY A 1156 33.74 -7.38 33.05
CA GLY A 1156 34.18 -7.34 31.66
C GLY A 1156 35.70 -7.47 31.49
N GLY A 1157 36.50 -7.13 32.50
CA GLY A 1157 37.95 -7.23 32.47
C GLY A 1157 38.57 -6.62 31.21
N ASP A 1158 39.50 -7.35 30.59
CA ASP A 1158 40.22 -6.92 29.39
C ASP A 1158 39.34 -6.75 28.13
N LEU A 1159 38.08 -7.20 28.16
CA LEU A 1159 37.15 -7.01 27.06
C LEU A 1159 36.68 -5.55 26.96
N ILE A 1160 36.60 -4.84 28.10
CA ILE A 1160 36.17 -3.45 28.16
C ILE A 1160 37.37 -2.54 27.86
N LYS A 1161 37.27 -1.73 26.80
CA LYS A 1161 38.26 -0.70 26.47
C LYS A 1161 38.04 0.60 27.26
N SER A 1162 36.78 1.03 27.35
CA SER A 1162 36.41 2.27 28.03
C SER A 1162 34.92 2.33 28.32
N ILE A 1163 34.55 2.97 29.43
CA ILE A 1163 33.16 3.34 29.75
C ILE A 1163 33.05 4.86 29.64
N LYS A 1164 32.13 5.36 28.81
CA LYS A 1164 31.82 6.79 28.71
C LYS A 1164 30.45 7.04 29.32
N ILE A 1165 30.44 7.87 30.36
CA ILE A 1165 29.23 8.26 31.09
C ILE A 1165 28.82 9.65 30.58
N ARG A 1166 27.54 9.81 30.26
CA ARG A 1166 26.98 11.12 29.91
C ARG A 1166 26.87 11.96 31.19
N LYS A 1167 27.44 13.16 31.17
CA LYS A 1167 27.33 14.14 32.26
C LYS A 1167 25.94 14.74 32.32
#